data_AF-A0A660PE54-F1
#
_entry.id   AF-A0A660PE54-F1
#
_cell.length_a   1.000
_cell.length_b   1.000
_cell.length_c   1.000
_cell.angle_alpha   90.00
_cell.angle_beta   90.00
_cell.angle_gamma   90.00
#
_symmetry.space_group_name_H-M   'P 1'
#
loop_
_entity.id
_entity.type
_entity.pdbx_description
1 polymer ?
#
loop_
_entity_poly.entity_id
_entity_poly.type
_entity_poly.pdbx_seq_one_letter_code
_entity_poly.pdbx_strand_id
1 'polypeptide(L)'
;MLPQQADLTCEMHNYMADTITSADIEWSLNGTSQTTYNWTGNSYCGQNTSPIILQNNLAFAPGQYTIKANTSSPNGGSDELHTNDTLSININVSNNKRLAYQNYSNNSVPFLSNRSYGWSVSIYNKDSINFSGQIHSIAYYVTNTNGNTIAEPNQKIFIRTTNDLTNTSMNYPDTNLFTKVFEGEIDYSSTGWHIIKLDTVFNYNNFENLMILYENHAGIATVQATDFKTGWQSTDATYNYDSNVFPTGAGSVATASRIPALQLYFSIPKDAGVINLANSGVPVFTGNNDLIIDFKNFGLDTLQDIDIKYSIDQNTPGTYHWNGTIAPQNEITNLNIGNENLTYGIHDIKIWTENPNYLPDYANANDTLKVSVKACSPMSGTYTVGTAPSDFLTVKAAVDSLNNCGINGAVTFNIKHGTYNAQYILNEVCGASSINTVTFQSEIGDSTDVILTTDSADYLFNLNSADYIEFNHLTFSSDSAENFVVLDSNACNNSFIGNIFYSDTVIANYIYSGTYNDSNFVCQNNKFINGNNAIYLRGNTETEQAVIINNNIFNNQNSTSIYIEYCNKPHILNNTINSHSNGIYLKESTNININTNKIQLTDAENGIFFYHCQGDIANRNYITNNFISGNIGSAWNHSGIGLFYSSSFTNVYYNSIYITGTEQAVYLYITDNINLINNIIINNNNPIKVQSPTSLNSDYNCFYNADWNTTQSNGFMNGLLANNTDSNSIYILPYFISNSDLHTGSYFIDNKGTPLTEITTDIDGEPRNPLTPDIGADEFTSSCTGPLSGNYTIGVTGDFASFHNAVAALTDCGIQDSVTFEVESGTYNEQVTIDGNIINYTNGIKPITIVSQTTNPNDVILKYNADTLNNFTFKIKDISHLTLDGITVEADDTSFGRVIDFEGIVDSCTISNNIINGVNSANQTTCVYLEELNEDSLMIITFTGNTINNGNDGISQVNNSSTLEGLILNINNNSFNNQKRNALHISNKIASVSNNIISSTYAEYGIHANSLDSFYISNNKIILSSANAYGISIYGNVFISNNFISITNGNSGIWCNNNSKIFNNTILLKNTNSTSSCIENNSSSSILTIYNNNLINIDGDKLINN
;
A
#
# COMPACT_ATOMS: atom_id res chain seq x y z
N MET A 1 38.67 -25.48 19.86
CA MET A 1 38.55 -26.78 20.55
C MET A 1 39.95 -27.35 20.82
N LEU A 2 40.11 -28.28 21.77
CA LEU A 2 41.35 -29.05 21.92
C LEU A 2 41.41 -30.15 20.83
N PRO A 3 42.57 -30.64 20.38
CA PRO A 3 42.60 -31.81 19.50
C PRO A 3 42.14 -33.04 20.28
N GLN A 4 40.94 -33.51 19.92
CA GLN A 4 40.30 -34.68 20.51
C GLN A 4 39.31 -35.28 19.50
N GLN A 5 38.86 -36.51 19.76
CA GLN A 5 37.65 -37.04 19.13
C GLN A 5 36.45 -36.31 19.75
N ALA A 6 35.56 -35.81 18.91
CA ALA A 6 34.31 -35.19 19.33
C ALA A 6 33.21 -35.61 18.37
N ASP A 7 32.00 -35.82 18.90
CA ASP A 7 30.83 -35.97 18.06
C ASP A 7 30.55 -34.64 17.38
N LEU A 8 30.32 -34.69 16.07
CA LEU A 8 29.82 -33.54 15.33
C LEU A 8 28.30 -33.60 15.36
N THR A 9 27.69 -32.67 16.07
CA THR A 9 26.25 -32.54 16.19
C THR A 9 25.74 -31.28 15.47
N CYS A 10 24.49 -31.32 15.05
CA CYS A 10 23.73 -30.15 14.62
C CYS A 10 22.32 -30.19 15.21
N GLU A 11 21.64 -29.05 15.28
CA GLU A 11 20.22 -28.97 15.57
C GLU A 11 19.53 -28.41 14.33
N MET A 12 18.35 -28.93 14.00
CA MET A 12 17.46 -28.33 12.99
C MET A 12 16.39 -27.53 13.71
N HIS A 13 16.05 -26.35 13.24
CA HIS A 13 14.92 -25.61 13.77
C HIS A 13 13.70 -25.83 12.88
N ASN A 14 12.59 -26.26 13.46
CA ASN A 14 11.32 -26.36 12.76
C ASN A 14 10.66 -24.98 12.70
N TYR A 15 10.82 -24.33 11.56
CA TYR A 15 10.15 -23.06 11.25
C TYR A 15 8.70 -23.23 10.75
N MET A 16 8.19 -24.47 10.62
CA MET A 16 6.86 -24.76 10.08
C MET A 16 5.80 -24.97 11.17
N ALA A 17 4.55 -24.64 10.84
CA ALA A 17 3.38 -24.88 11.69
C ALA A 17 3.14 -26.37 12.02
N ASP A 18 3.54 -27.27 11.11
CA ASP A 18 3.41 -28.71 11.28
C ASP A 18 4.57 -29.31 12.09
N THR A 19 4.29 -30.40 12.80
CA THR A 19 5.36 -31.19 13.43
C THR A 19 6.21 -31.85 12.35
N ILE A 20 7.51 -31.55 12.30
CA ILE A 20 8.45 -32.29 11.46
C ILE A 20 8.74 -33.62 12.13
N THR A 21 8.48 -34.69 11.41
CA THR A 21 8.68 -36.08 11.82
C THR A 21 9.84 -36.78 11.12
N SER A 22 10.30 -36.21 9.99
CA SER A 22 11.51 -36.63 9.28
C SER A 22 12.14 -35.47 8.48
N ALA A 23 13.45 -35.51 8.23
CA ALA A 23 14.16 -34.62 7.29
C ALA A 23 15.53 -35.22 6.92
N ASP A 24 16.09 -34.85 5.77
CA ASP A 24 17.42 -35.25 5.30
C ASP A 24 18.43 -34.13 5.57
N ILE A 25 19.58 -34.46 6.17
CA ILE A 25 20.64 -33.51 6.51
C ILE A 25 21.91 -33.84 5.72
N GLU A 26 22.20 -33.01 4.74
CA GLU A 26 23.43 -33.09 3.95
C GLU A 26 24.52 -32.26 4.61
N TRP A 27 25.74 -32.76 4.78
CA TRP A 27 26.80 -31.99 5.44
C TRP A 27 28.19 -32.21 4.83
N SER A 28 29.10 -31.26 5.04
CA SER A 28 30.46 -31.27 4.51
C SER A 28 31.50 -30.76 5.51
N LEU A 29 32.71 -31.28 5.40
CA LEU A 29 33.89 -30.86 6.17
C LEU A 29 34.94 -30.31 5.20
N ASN A 30 35.34 -29.05 5.38
CA ASN A 30 36.25 -28.31 4.49
C ASN A 30 35.84 -28.37 3.01
N GLY A 31 34.53 -28.35 2.75
CA GLY A 31 33.96 -28.45 1.39
C GLY A 31 33.90 -29.87 0.83
N THR A 32 34.31 -30.90 1.58
CA THR A 32 34.15 -32.31 1.18
C THR A 32 32.85 -32.87 1.75
N SER A 33 31.90 -33.21 0.87
CA SER A 33 30.60 -33.77 1.26
C SER A 33 30.73 -35.10 2.01
N GLN A 34 29.85 -35.33 2.97
CA GLN A 34 29.78 -36.50 3.84
C GLN A 34 28.49 -37.28 3.59
N THR A 35 28.27 -38.36 4.33
CA THR A 35 27.04 -39.17 4.20
C THR A 35 25.86 -38.40 4.77
N THR A 36 24.79 -38.26 3.99
CA THR A 36 23.52 -37.65 4.40
C THR A 36 22.95 -38.37 5.62
N TYR A 37 22.51 -37.60 6.62
CA TYR A 37 21.85 -38.11 7.81
C TYR A 37 20.34 -37.98 7.64
N ASN A 38 19.62 -39.09 7.63
CA ASN A 38 18.16 -39.09 7.53
C ASN A 38 17.60 -39.03 8.95
N TRP A 39 17.19 -37.85 9.38
CA TRP A 39 16.58 -37.62 10.68
C TRP A 39 15.13 -38.10 10.70
N THR A 40 14.75 -38.74 11.81
CA THR A 40 13.37 -39.10 12.14
C THR A 40 13.15 -38.77 13.61
N GLY A 41 12.06 -38.10 13.95
CA GLY A 41 11.78 -37.66 15.32
C GLY A 41 10.43 -36.94 15.41
N ASN A 42 10.26 -36.07 16.39
CA ASN A 42 9.19 -35.07 16.42
C ASN A 42 9.85 -33.73 16.77
N SER A 43 9.74 -32.75 15.90
CA SER A 43 10.12 -31.37 16.15
C SER A 43 8.88 -30.52 15.92
N TYR A 44 8.33 -29.93 16.97
CA TYR A 44 7.11 -29.14 16.86
C TYR A 44 7.42 -27.72 16.36
N CYS A 45 6.42 -26.97 15.94
CA CYS A 45 6.57 -25.61 15.42
C CYS A 45 7.39 -24.71 16.38
N GLY A 46 8.36 -23.97 15.82
CA GLY A 46 9.25 -23.06 16.54
C GLY A 46 10.33 -23.75 17.39
N GLN A 47 10.56 -25.06 17.22
CA GLN A 47 11.50 -25.82 18.04
C GLN A 47 12.79 -26.17 17.33
N ASN A 48 13.89 -26.19 18.07
CA ASN A 48 15.05 -26.98 17.67
C ASN A 48 14.77 -28.47 17.90
N THR A 49 15.21 -29.34 16.99
CA THR A 49 15.37 -30.76 17.26
C THR A 49 16.39 -30.96 18.39
N SER A 50 16.32 -32.09 19.09
CA SER A 50 17.45 -32.56 19.89
C SER A 50 18.74 -32.60 19.03
N PRO A 51 19.95 -32.44 19.62
CA PRO A 51 21.20 -32.55 18.89
C PRO A 51 21.28 -33.83 18.06
N ILE A 52 21.44 -33.66 16.76
CA ILE A 52 21.53 -34.70 15.75
C ILE A 52 22.99 -35.00 15.52
N ILE A 53 23.41 -36.23 15.80
CA ILE A 53 24.80 -36.63 15.61
C ILE A 53 25.03 -36.94 14.13
N LEU A 54 25.64 -35.98 13.41
CA LEU A 54 26.04 -36.12 12.02
C LEU A 54 27.19 -37.13 11.86
N GLN A 55 28.12 -37.14 12.82
CA GLN A 55 29.23 -38.09 12.86
C GLN A 55 29.73 -38.31 14.28
N ASN A 56 29.80 -39.59 14.69
CA ASN A 56 30.40 -39.96 15.97
C ASN A 56 31.94 -39.93 15.92
N ASN A 57 32.57 -39.47 17.00
CA ASN A 57 34.01 -39.51 17.27
C ASN A 57 34.91 -38.94 16.16
N LEU A 58 34.51 -37.82 15.55
CA LEU A 58 35.29 -37.14 14.52
C LEU A 58 36.57 -36.57 15.14
N ALA A 59 37.74 -37.02 14.65
CA ALA A 59 39.04 -36.60 15.18
C ALA A 59 39.51 -35.29 14.50
N PHE A 60 39.64 -34.22 15.28
CA PHE A 60 40.20 -32.97 14.78
C PHE A 60 41.68 -32.82 15.15
N ALA A 61 42.55 -32.74 14.14
CA ALA A 61 43.93 -32.28 14.33
C ALA A 61 43.98 -30.76 14.55
N PRO A 62 45.03 -30.19 15.19
CA PRO A 62 45.18 -28.74 15.30
C PRO A 62 45.13 -28.05 13.94
N GLY A 63 44.26 -27.05 13.79
CA GLY A 63 43.98 -26.41 12.51
C GLY A 63 42.63 -25.70 12.47
N GLN A 64 42.35 -25.06 11.34
CA GLN A 64 41.05 -24.45 11.06
C GLN A 64 40.19 -25.39 10.18
N TYR A 65 38.91 -25.51 10.51
CA TYR A 65 37.94 -26.31 9.75
C TYR A 65 36.68 -25.49 9.48
N THR A 66 36.11 -25.67 8.29
CA THR A 66 34.78 -25.17 7.92
C THR A 66 33.82 -26.35 7.85
N ILE A 67 32.73 -26.30 8.58
CA ILE A 67 31.67 -27.30 8.56
C ILE A 67 30.43 -26.64 7.96
N LYS A 68 29.77 -27.32 7.02
CA LYS A 68 28.47 -26.89 6.48
C LYS A 68 27.46 -28.01 6.58
N ALA A 69 26.22 -27.70 6.92
CA ALA A 69 25.09 -28.63 6.93
C ALA A 69 23.86 -27.96 6.30
N ASN A 70 23.08 -28.73 5.54
CA ASN A 70 21.87 -28.31 4.85
C ASN A 70 20.72 -29.27 5.16
N THR A 71 19.51 -28.77 5.37
CA THR A 71 18.29 -29.56 5.50
C THR A 71 17.55 -29.74 4.19
N SER A 72 16.80 -30.83 4.04
CA SER A 72 15.91 -31.11 2.91
C SER A 72 14.85 -32.15 3.28
N SER A 73 13.84 -32.34 2.43
CA SER A 73 12.83 -33.41 2.57
C SER A 73 12.01 -33.43 3.89
N PRO A 74 11.56 -32.29 4.46
CA PRO A 74 10.80 -32.32 5.70
C PRO A 74 9.50 -33.14 5.53
N ASN A 75 9.23 -34.06 6.45
CA ASN A 75 8.12 -35.03 6.37
C ASN A 75 8.07 -35.87 5.06
N GLY A 76 9.18 -35.96 4.32
CA GLY A 76 9.25 -36.60 3.01
C GLY A 76 8.61 -35.77 1.87
N GLY A 77 8.24 -34.51 2.13
CA GLY A 77 7.76 -33.54 1.16
C GLY A 77 8.87 -32.64 0.60
N SER A 78 8.52 -31.69 -0.26
CA SER A 78 9.45 -30.63 -0.67
C SER A 78 9.48 -29.56 0.42
N ASP A 79 10.67 -29.06 0.75
CA ASP A 79 10.79 -27.78 1.44
C ASP A 79 10.54 -26.65 0.44
N GLU A 80 9.72 -25.66 0.78
CA GLU A 80 9.37 -24.54 -0.10
C GLU A 80 10.22 -23.29 0.16
N LEU A 81 10.94 -23.22 1.28
CA LEU A 81 11.74 -22.06 1.68
C LEU A 81 13.19 -22.44 2.02
N HIS A 82 14.10 -22.27 1.07
CA HIS A 82 15.49 -22.76 1.21
C HIS A 82 16.46 -21.78 1.90
N THR A 83 16.01 -20.60 2.30
CA THR A 83 16.90 -19.53 2.79
C THR A 83 17.48 -19.80 4.18
N ASN A 84 16.81 -20.64 4.97
CA ASN A 84 17.18 -21.08 6.31
C ASN A 84 17.76 -22.51 6.36
N ASP A 85 17.91 -23.18 5.22
CA ASP A 85 18.35 -24.58 5.17
C ASP A 85 19.83 -24.77 5.53
N THR A 86 20.68 -23.76 5.30
CA THR A 86 22.14 -23.91 5.35
C THR A 86 22.78 -23.27 6.57
N LEU A 87 23.46 -24.08 7.39
CA LEU A 87 24.35 -23.63 8.46
C LEU A 87 25.82 -23.78 8.03
N SER A 88 26.64 -22.74 8.26
CA SER A 88 28.09 -22.78 8.02
C SER A 88 28.86 -22.23 9.21
N ILE A 89 29.76 -23.03 9.79
CA ILE A 89 30.59 -22.64 10.93
C ILE A 89 32.09 -22.85 10.65
N ASN A 90 32.91 -21.93 11.16
CA ASN A 90 34.38 -22.06 11.14
C ASN A 90 34.88 -22.32 12.56
N ILE A 91 35.59 -23.43 12.77
CA ILE A 91 36.19 -23.79 14.06
C ILE A 91 37.71 -23.77 13.98
N ASN A 92 38.36 -23.36 15.08
CA ASN A 92 39.81 -23.42 15.24
C ASN A 92 40.19 -24.33 16.42
N VAL A 93 41.13 -25.23 16.20
CA VAL A 93 41.54 -26.27 17.16
C VAL A 93 42.96 -25.97 17.69
N SER A 94 43.10 -25.74 19.00
CA SER A 94 44.32 -25.28 19.72
C SER A 94 44.71 -26.19 20.91
N ASN A 95 45.93 -26.07 21.49
CA ASN A 95 46.45 -27.01 22.54
C ASN A 95 46.46 -26.45 23.99
N ASN A 96 46.28 -27.34 24.99
CA ASN A 96 46.23 -27.31 26.48
C ASN A 96 46.85 -26.16 27.32
N LYS A 97 46.39 -26.02 28.60
CA LYS A 97 46.76 -24.98 29.60
C LYS A 97 48.25 -25.04 29.99
N ARG A 98 48.95 -23.90 29.82
CA ARG A 98 50.40 -23.72 30.04
C ARG A 98 50.64 -22.82 31.25
N LEU A 99 51.53 -23.21 32.16
CA LEU A 99 51.99 -22.33 33.24
C LEU A 99 53.35 -21.71 32.85
N ALA A 100 53.32 -20.51 32.25
CA ALA A 100 54.52 -19.71 31.99
C ALA A 100 54.18 -18.22 31.98
N TYR A 101 54.85 -17.41 32.81
CA TYR A 101 54.74 -15.94 32.75
C TYR A 101 55.96 -15.29 32.07
N GLN A 102 55.73 -14.12 31.49
CA GLN A 102 56.63 -13.38 30.59
C GLN A 102 57.93 -12.91 31.27
N ASN A 103 59.07 -12.96 30.53
CA ASN A 103 60.45 -12.51 30.84
C ASN A 103 61.49 -13.63 31.11
N TYR A 104 62.04 -14.18 30.02
CA TYR A 104 62.92 -15.36 29.98
C TYR A 104 64.34 -15.12 30.49
N SER A 105 64.87 -16.14 31.18
CA SER A 105 66.30 -16.45 31.27
C SER A 105 66.47 -17.96 31.07
N ASN A 106 67.56 -18.35 30.41
CA ASN A 106 67.96 -19.74 30.34
C ASN A 106 68.61 -20.14 31.67
N ASN A 107 68.26 -21.31 32.19
CA ASN A 107 68.90 -21.90 33.36
C ASN A 107 68.98 -23.42 33.18
N SER A 108 69.88 -24.07 33.92
CA SER A 108 70.12 -25.51 33.86
C SER A 108 69.36 -26.26 34.97
N VAL A 109 68.15 -25.81 35.31
CA VAL A 109 67.19 -26.50 36.19
C VAL A 109 66.00 -26.94 35.34
N PRO A 110 65.46 -28.17 35.48
CA PRO A 110 65.46 -28.99 36.69
C PRO A 110 66.68 -29.91 36.88
N PHE A 111 67.60 -30.00 35.92
CA PHE A 111 68.88 -30.69 36.13
C PHE A 111 69.98 -30.18 35.19
N LEU A 112 71.23 -30.35 35.62
CA LEU A 112 72.42 -30.00 34.86
C LEU A 112 72.91 -31.23 34.10
N SER A 113 72.63 -31.32 32.80
CA SER A 113 73.08 -32.45 31.98
C SER A 113 74.60 -32.54 31.82
N ASN A 114 75.34 -31.43 31.95
CA ASN A 114 76.82 -31.46 31.95
C ASN A 114 77.44 -31.94 33.27
N ARG A 115 76.65 -32.60 34.11
CA ARG A 115 77.06 -33.25 35.36
C ARG A 115 76.47 -34.65 35.38
N SER A 116 77.28 -35.60 35.82
CA SER A 116 76.91 -37.02 35.87
C SER A 116 75.78 -37.29 36.88
N TYR A 117 75.71 -36.47 37.94
CA TYR A 117 74.69 -36.57 38.99
C TYR A 117 74.23 -35.19 39.47
N GLY A 118 73.00 -35.12 39.97
CA GLY A 118 72.49 -33.94 40.65
C GLY A 118 71.04 -34.04 41.03
N TRP A 119 70.53 -33.03 41.74
CA TRP A 119 69.12 -32.90 42.04
C TRP A 119 68.70 -31.43 42.01
N SER A 120 67.42 -31.18 41.75
CA SER A 120 66.79 -29.89 42.01
C SER A 120 65.41 -30.08 42.63
N VAL A 121 64.95 -29.09 43.38
CA VAL A 121 63.61 -29.06 43.93
C VAL A 121 62.97 -27.70 43.69
N SER A 122 61.75 -27.70 43.15
CA SER A 122 61.02 -26.49 42.75
C SER A 122 59.63 -26.49 43.36
N ILE A 123 59.16 -25.33 43.82
CA ILE A 123 57.80 -25.14 44.36
C ILE A 123 56.96 -24.32 43.37
N TYR A 124 55.75 -24.79 43.07
CA TYR A 124 54.78 -24.16 42.18
C TYR A 124 53.56 -23.71 42.98
N ASN A 125 53.24 -22.42 42.92
CA ASN A 125 52.16 -21.80 43.70
C ASN A 125 50.76 -22.31 43.27
N LYS A 126 49.93 -22.66 44.25
CA LYS A 126 48.58 -23.21 44.05
C LYS A 126 47.63 -22.26 43.32
N ASP A 127 47.66 -20.96 43.62
CA ASP A 127 46.81 -19.96 42.98
C ASP A 127 47.18 -19.76 41.51
N SER A 128 48.42 -20.11 41.15
CA SER A 128 48.91 -20.09 39.77
C SER A 128 48.51 -21.35 39.01
N ILE A 129 48.46 -22.50 39.69
CA ILE A 129 47.95 -23.76 39.11
C ILE A 129 46.43 -23.66 38.93
N ASN A 130 45.75 -23.18 39.98
CA ASN A 130 44.31 -22.98 40.11
C ASN A 130 43.50 -24.15 39.54
N PHE A 131 43.86 -25.36 39.97
CA PHE A 131 43.28 -26.62 39.49
C PHE A 131 43.61 -27.77 40.44
N SER A 132 42.66 -28.68 40.69
CA SER A 132 42.83 -29.94 41.45
C SER A 132 42.55 -31.14 40.55
N GLY A 133 43.15 -32.30 40.84
CA GLY A 133 42.98 -33.54 40.08
C GLY A 133 44.22 -34.45 40.16
N GLN A 134 44.22 -35.57 39.44
CA GLN A 134 45.37 -36.50 39.43
C GLN A 134 46.36 -36.11 38.33
N ILE A 135 47.53 -35.60 38.66
CA ILE A 135 48.58 -35.30 37.69
C ILE A 135 49.11 -36.62 37.12
N HIS A 136 48.96 -36.83 35.80
CA HIS A 136 49.42 -38.05 35.11
C HIS A 136 50.65 -37.83 34.24
N SER A 137 50.91 -36.59 33.83
CA SER A 137 52.12 -36.21 33.10
C SER A 137 52.54 -34.82 33.54
N ILE A 138 53.84 -34.54 33.40
CA ILE A 138 54.42 -33.20 33.52
C ILE A 138 55.24 -32.90 32.27
N ALA A 139 55.50 -31.64 31.95
CA ALA A 139 56.45 -31.30 30.89
C ALA A 139 57.32 -30.10 31.27
N TYR A 140 58.57 -30.13 30.82
CA TYR A 140 59.52 -29.02 30.90
C TYR A 140 59.84 -28.48 29.51
N TYR A 141 60.11 -27.18 29.41
CA TYR A 141 60.45 -26.56 28.13
C TYR A 141 61.96 -26.42 27.98
N VAL A 142 62.54 -27.08 26.98
CA VAL A 142 63.95 -26.93 26.58
C VAL A 142 64.07 -25.75 25.62
N THR A 143 64.87 -24.75 25.98
CA THR A 143 65.13 -23.57 25.14
C THR A 143 66.31 -23.78 24.21
N ASN A 144 67.34 -24.51 24.65
CA ASN A 144 68.51 -24.83 23.85
C ASN A 144 69.10 -26.16 24.32
N THR A 145 69.35 -27.08 23.37
CA THR A 145 69.94 -28.39 23.65
C THR A 145 71.47 -28.33 23.75
N ASN A 146 72.07 -27.20 23.33
CA ASN A 146 73.52 -26.96 23.33
C ASN A 146 74.35 -28.08 22.64
N GLY A 147 73.75 -28.72 21.63
CA GLY A 147 74.39 -29.79 20.84
C GLY A 147 74.25 -31.20 21.45
N ASN A 148 73.53 -31.37 22.56
CA ASN A 148 73.25 -32.67 23.15
C ASN A 148 72.25 -33.45 22.28
N THR A 149 72.60 -34.70 21.95
CA THR A 149 71.82 -35.57 21.02
C THR A 149 71.43 -36.91 21.65
N ILE A 150 71.69 -37.09 22.94
CA ILE A 150 71.48 -38.35 23.65
C ILE A 150 70.37 -38.10 24.69
N ALA A 151 69.47 -39.08 24.84
CA ALA A 151 68.49 -39.07 25.92
C ALA A 151 69.18 -39.29 27.28
N GLU A 152 68.65 -38.68 28.33
CA GLU A 152 69.25 -38.67 29.66
C GLU A 152 68.76 -39.90 30.44
N PRO A 153 69.62 -40.90 30.71
CA PRO A 153 69.18 -42.13 31.37
C PRO A 153 69.00 -41.93 32.87
N ASN A 154 68.21 -42.78 33.52
CA ASN A 154 68.10 -42.90 34.98
C ASN A 154 67.77 -41.58 35.71
N GLN A 155 66.78 -40.86 35.20
CA GLN A 155 66.21 -39.68 35.85
C GLN A 155 65.09 -40.11 36.79
N LYS A 156 64.94 -39.43 37.93
CA LYS A 156 63.87 -39.71 38.90
C LYS A 156 63.13 -38.43 39.26
N ILE A 157 61.82 -38.50 39.35
CA ILE A 157 60.99 -37.34 39.71
C ILE A 157 60.08 -37.73 40.87
N PHE A 158 60.02 -36.85 41.86
CA PHE A 158 59.22 -37.00 43.05
C PHE A 158 58.35 -35.77 43.25
N ILE A 159 57.11 -35.98 43.67
CA ILE A 159 56.13 -34.91 43.87
C ILE A 159 55.53 -35.01 45.28
N ARG A 160 55.32 -33.86 45.91
CA ARG A 160 54.50 -33.71 47.12
C ARG A 160 53.77 -32.38 47.12
N THR A 161 52.83 -32.21 48.04
CA THR A 161 52.28 -30.89 48.38
C THR A 161 53.05 -30.23 49.51
N THR A 162 53.00 -28.89 49.57
CA THR A 162 53.63 -28.09 50.62
C THR A 162 52.89 -26.77 50.84
N ASN A 163 52.86 -26.26 52.06
CA ASN A 163 52.36 -24.90 52.32
C ASN A 163 53.42 -23.81 52.07
N ASP A 164 54.68 -24.21 51.92
CA ASP A 164 55.79 -23.28 51.69
C ASP A 164 55.69 -22.63 50.30
N LEU A 165 56.06 -21.35 50.20
CA LEU A 165 56.18 -20.63 48.91
C LEU A 165 57.60 -20.71 48.33
N THR A 166 58.62 -20.89 49.17
CA THR A 166 60.03 -21.03 48.81
C THR A 166 60.65 -22.19 49.60
N ASN A 167 61.75 -22.76 49.13
CA ASN A 167 62.48 -23.83 49.79
C ASN A 167 63.04 -23.33 51.13
N THR A 168 62.51 -23.88 52.23
CA THR A 168 62.88 -23.50 53.60
C THR A 168 64.20 -24.12 54.08
N SER A 169 64.73 -25.10 53.34
CA SER A 169 66.00 -25.79 53.60
C SER A 169 66.77 -25.96 52.29
N MET A 170 68.09 -25.73 52.34
CA MET A 170 68.99 -26.01 51.21
C MET A 170 69.54 -27.44 51.22
N ASN A 171 69.23 -28.26 52.24
CA ASN A 171 69.66 -29.65 52.28
C ASN A 171 68.94 -30.48 51.22
N TYR A 172 69.57 -31.58 50.80
CA TYR A 172 68.89 -32.60 49.98
C TYR A 172 67.58 -33.03 50.66
N PRO A 173 66.42 -32.96 49.96
CA PRO A 173 65.13 -33.27 50.57
C PRO A 173 65.01 -34.74 50.99
N ASP A 174 64.32 -35.00 52.09
CA ASP A 174 63.96 -36.38 52.48
C ASP A 174 62.93 -36.94 51.50
N THR A 175 63.38 -37.85 50.64
CA THR A 175 62.54 -38.46 49.59
C THR A 175 61.40 -39.30 50.14
N ASN A 176 61.43 -39.72 51.42
CA ASN A 176 60.30 -40.42 52.06
C ASN A 176 59.07 -39.51 52.24
N LEU A 177 59.25 -38.19 52.19
CA LEU A 177 58.16 -37.21 52.25
C LEU A 177 57.55 -36.93 50.86
N PHE A 178 58.09 -37.53 49.81
CA PHE A 178 57.61 -37.37 48.44
C PHE A 178 57.09 -38.69 47.87
N THR A 179 56.18 -38.58 46.91
CA THR A 179 55.80 -39.71 46.06
C THR A 179 56.74 -39.75 44.86
N LYS A 180 57.44 -40.86 44.64
CA LYS A 180 58.21 -41.05 43.39
C LYS A 180 57.22 -41.27 42.25
N VAL A 181 57.17 -40.35 41.30
CA VAL A 181 56.21 -40.36 40.20
C VAL A 181 56.81 -40.82 38.88
N PHE A 182 58.13 -40.81 38.74
CA PHE A 182 58.81 -41.25 37.51
C PHE A 182 60.22 -41.80 37.82
N GLU A 183 60.62 -42.87 37.16
CA GLU A 183 62.01 -43.36 37.10
C GLU A 183 62.32 -43.95 35.72
N GLY A 184 63.19 -43.30 34.94
CA GLY A 184 63.49 -43.75 33.58
C GLY A 184 64.38 -42.84 32.76
N GLU A 185 64.47 -43.11 31.46
CA GLU A 185 65.17 -42.27 30.48
C GLU A 185 64.25 -41.13 30.01
N ILE A 186 64.78 -39.90 29.89
CA ILE A 186 64.06 -38.75 29.35
C ILE A 186 64.83 -38.16 28.18
N ASP A 187 64.20 -38.07 27.01
CA ASP A 187 64.78 -37.45 25.83
C ASP A 187 64.60 -35.93 25.84
N TYR A 188 65.72 -35.19 25.86
CA TYR A 188 65.76 -33.73 25.74
C TYR A 188 66.58 -33.26 24.51
N SER A 189 66.68 -34.09 23.47
CA SER A 189 67.53 -33.86 22.29
C SER A 189 67.01 -32.78 21.31
N SER A 190 65.81 -32.23 21.54
CA SER A 190 65.21 -31.15 20.73
C SER A 190 64.79 -29.95 21.58
N THR A 191 64.52 -28.79 20.96
CA THR A 191 63.90 -27.65 21.66
C THR A 191 62.38 -27.82 21.72
N GLY A 192 61.72 -27.16 22.68
CA GLY A 192 60.27 -27.22 22.88
C GLY A 192 59.86 -27.89 24.19
N TRP A 193 58.57 -28.23 24.31
CA TRP A 193 58.03 -28.93 25.48
C TRP A 193 58.31 -30.43 25.39
N HIS A 194 58.90 -30.97 26.45
CA HIS A 194 59.19 -32.40 26.59
C HIS A 194 58.31 -32.99 27.67
N ILE A 195 57.42 -33.90 27.26
CA ILE A 195 56.41 -34.51 28.12
C ILE A 195 57.00 -35.74 28.79
N ILE A 196 56.88 -35.79 30.10
CA ILE A 196 57.26 -36.90 30.95
C ILE A 196 55.97 -37.52 31.48
N LYS A 197 55.68 -38.73 31.01
CA LYS A 197 54.56 -39.53 31.53
C LYS A 197 54.96 -40.10 32.88
N LEU A 198 54.12 -39.91 33.90
CA LEU A 198 54.39 -40.39 35.25
C LEU A 198 54.06 -41.90 35.33
N ASP A 199 54.93 -42.66 35.99
CA ASP A 199 54.70 -44.06 36.35
C ASP A 199 53.64 -44.18 37.46
N THR A 200 53.61 -43.19 38.36
CA THR A 200 52.60 -43.07 39.42
C THR A 200 51.92 -41.71 39.30
N VAL A 201 50.60 -41.71 39.08
CA VAL A 201 49.80 -40.47 39.07
C VAL A 201 49.81 -39.81 40.45
N PHE A 202 49.80 -38.48 40.51
CA PHE A 202 49.86 -37.73 41.76
C PHE A 202 48.56 -36.95 42.02
N ASN A 203 47.86 -37.26 43.12
CA ASN A 203 46.65 -36.54 43.51
C ASN A 203 46.98 -35.14 44.04
N TYR A 204 46.66 -34.10 43.27
CA TYR A 204 46.84 -32.71 43.68
C TYR A 204 45.49 -32.08 44.02
N ASN A 205 45.36 -31.55 45.23
CA ASN A 205 44.10 -31.06 45.77
C ASN A 205 43.90 -29.54 45.67
N ASN A 206 44.90 -28.81 45.15
CA ASN A 206 44.92 -27.34 45.06
C ASN A 206 44.77 -26.58 46.40
N PHE A 207 44.82 -27.26 47.55
CA PHE A 207 44.80 -26.61 48.86
C PHE A 207 46.19 -26.11 49.27
N GLU A 208 47.23 -26.78 48.78
CA GLU A 208 48.65 -26.55 49.07
C GLU A 208 49.44 -26.34 47.76
N ASN A 209 50.63 -25.75 47.82
CA ASN A 209 51.53 -25.59 46.67
C ASN A 209 52.09 -26.95 46.22
N LEU A 210 52.47 -27.08 44.96
CA LEU A 210 53.05 -28.32 44.40
C LEU A 210 54.58 -28.25 44.47
N MET A 211 55.23 -29.24 45.06
CA MET A 211 56.69 -29.32 45.14
C MET A 211 57.21 -30.52 44.34
N ILE A 212 58.14 -30.27 43.42
CA ILE A 212 58.70 -31.29 42.53
C ILE A 212 60.21 -31.37 42.76
N LEU A 213 60.68 -32.55 43.19
CA LEU A 213 62.09 -32.92 43.27
C LEU A 213 62.45 -33.73 42.02
N TYR A 214 63.52 -33.31 41.34
CA TYR A 214 64.08 -33.96 40.17
C TYR A 214 65.48 -34.44 40.51
N GLU A 215 65.82 -35.70 40.21
CA GLU A 215 67.14 -36.29 40.40
C GLU A 215 67.70 -36.79 39.06
N ASN A 216 68.92 -36.35 38.76
CA ASN A 216 69.73 -36.86 37.69
C ASN A 216 70.70 -37.93 38.23
N HIS A 217 70.55 -39.17 37.76
CA HIS A 217 71.50 -40.28 37.99
C HIS A 217 72.04 -40.86 36.68
N ALA A 218 72.18 -40.02 35.65
CA ALA A 218 72.68 -40.44 34.33
C ALA A 218 74.06 -41.13 34.40
N GLY A 219 74.90 -40.74 35.38
CA GLY A 219 76.25 -41.26 35.55
C GLY A 219 77.23 -40.84 34.46
N ILE A 220 76.75 -40.11 33.46
CA ILE A 220 77.49 -39.62 32.30
C ILE A 220 77.09 -38.16 32.09
N ALA A 221 78.08 -37.25 32.05
CA ALA A 221 77.87 -35.84 31.77
C ALA A 221 77.89 -35.55 30.27
N THR A 222 77.00 -34.67 29.80
CA THR A 222 77.04 -34.10 28.46
C THR A 222 78.10 -32.99 28.34
N VAL A 223 78.41 -32.58 27.11
CA VAL A 223 79.47 -31.58 26.84
C VAL A 223 79.07 -30.18 27.35
N GLN A 224 77.80 -29.82 27.22
CA GLN A 224 77.23 -28.55 27.68
C GLN A 224 75.87 -28.80 28.33
N ALA A 225 75.49 -28.00 29.32
CA ALA A 225 74.22 -28.19 30.01
C ALA A 225 73.04 -27.88 29.07
N THR A 226 71.96 -28.64 29.18
CA THR A 226 70.69 -28.36 28.48
C THR A 226 70.03 -27.17 29.16
N ASP A 227 69.65 -26.17 28.37
CA ASP A 227 68.99 -24.98 28.87
C ASP A 227 67.48 -25.17 28.88
N PHE A 228 66.89 -24.92 30.03
CA PHE A 228 65.45 -24.92 30.23
C PHE A 228 64.93 -23.49 30.38
N LYS A 229 63.67 -23.34 29.96
CA LYS A 229 62.91 -22.13 30.18
C LYS A 229 62.58 -22.04 31.66
N THR A 230 62.90 -20.92 32.29
CA THR A 230 62.54 -20.66 33.69
C THR A 230 61.69 -19.40 33.83
N GLY A 231 60.89 -19.31 34.90
CA GLY A 231 60.03 -18.17 35.21
C GLY A 231 59.57 -18.18 36.68
N TRP A 232 58.90 -17.09 37.11
CA TRP A 232 58.47 -16.75 38.49
C TRP A 232 59.56 -16.24 39.44
N GLN A 233 59.23 -15.24 40.27
CA GLN A 233 60.12 -14.59 41.26
C GLN A 233 59.66 -14.76 42.72
N SER A 234 58.47 -15.33 42.96
CA SER A 234 57.87 -15.49 44.31
C SER A 234 57.97 -16.91 44.88
N THR A 235 58.50 -17.84 44.09
CA THR A 235 58.85 -19.22 44.47
C THR A 235 60.29 -19.45 44.04
N ASP A 236 61.00 -20.46 44.54
CA ASP A 236 62.39 -20.73 44.16
C ASP A 236 62.64 -22.20 43.80
N ALA A 237 63.75 -22.43 43.11
CA ALA A 237 64.31 -23.76 42.88
C ALA A 237 65.66 -23.86 43.60
N THR A 238 65.91 -24.95 44.32
CA THR A 238 67.22 -25.27 44.92
C THR A 238 67.82 -26.46 44.20
N TYR A 239 69.12 -26.46 43.91
CA TYR A 239 69.78 -27.55 43.18
C TYR A 239 71.18 -27.85 43.70
N ASN A 240 71.65 -29.08 43.49
CA ASN A 240 73.02 -29.52 43.76
C ASN A 240 73.48 -30.52 42.68
N TYR A 241 74.77 -30.59 42.39
CA TYR A 241 75.32 -31.44 41.34
C TYR A 241 76.74 -31.89 41.65
N ASP A 242 77.16 -33.03 41.11
CA ASP A 242 78.53 -33.54 41.18
C ASP A 242 78.83 -34.43 39.96
N SER A 243 80.11 -34.53 39.57
CA SER A 243 80.52 -35.27 38.36
C SER A 243 80.81 -36.75 38.60
N ASN A 244 80.94 -37.19 39.85
CA ASN A 244 81.42 -38.54 40.20
C ASN A 244 80.44 -39.32 41.08
N VAL A 245 79.74 -38.66 41.99
CA VAL A 245 78.81 -39.30 42.94
C VAL A 245 77.51 -38.51 43.05
N PHE A 246 76.41 -39.17 43.43
CA PHE A 246 75.16 -38.44 43.68
C PHE A 246 75.29 -37.54 44.92
N PRO A 247 75.09 -36.21 44.81
CA PRO A 247 75.31 -35.30 45.93
C PRO A 247 74.14 -35.32 46.92
N THR A 248 74.39 -35.69 48.18
CA THR A 248 73.38 -35.69 49.27
C THR A 248 73.52 -34.50 50.23
N GLY A 249 74.47 -33.59 49.98
CA GLY A 249 74.73 -32.39 50.80
C GLY A 249 73.86 -31.19 50.40
N ALA A 250 74.04 -30.06 51.09
CA ALA A 250 73.31 -28.83 50.82
C ALA A 250 73.59 -28.27 49.41
N GLY A 251 72.53 -27.86 48.71
CA GLY A 251 72.55 -27.23 47.40
C GLY A 251 72.58 -25.70 47.44
N SER A 252 72.34 -25.08 46.29
CA SER A 252 72.26 -23.64 46.11
C SER A 252 70.93 -23.25 45.47
N VAL A 253 70.39 -22.09 45.83
CA VAL A 253 69.21 -21.53 45.18
C VAL A 253 69.57 -21.11 43.75
N ALA A 254 68.71 -21.45 42.78
CA ALA A 254 68.85 -21.09 41.38
C ALA A 254 68.94 -19.56 41.20
N THR A 255 69.75 -19.12 40.24
CA THR A 255 69.96 -17.69 39.95
C THR A 255 68.63 -16.96 39.74
N ALA A 256 68.46 -15.84 40.46
CA ALA A 256 67.24 -15.03 40.52
C ALA A 256 65.97 -15.76 41.04
N SER A 257 66.14 -16.86 41.79
CA SER A 257 65.05 -17.65 42.39
C SER A 257 64.02 -18.13 41.36
N ARG A 258 64.44 -18.52 40.16
CA ARG A 258 63.52 -18.92 39.09
C ARG A 258 63.29 -20.42 39.08
N ILE A 259 62.04 -20.85 38.90
CA ILE A 259 61.67 -22.27 38.75
C ILE A 259 61.56 -22.66 37.27
N PRO A 260 61.73 -23.96 36.92
CA PRO A 260 61.50 -24.44 35.55
C PRO A 260 60.06 -24.25 35.11
N ALA A 261 59.86 -23.81 33.86
CA ALA A 261 58.53 -23.71 33.26
C ALA A 261 57.90 -25.11 33.18
N LEU A 262 56.67 -25.22 33.67
CA LEU A 262 56.00 -26.50 33.87
C LEU A 262 54.66 -26.54 33.14
N GLN A 263 54.37 -27.67 32.50
CA GLN A 263 53.04 -28.01 32.06
C GLN A 263 52.53 -29.20 32.87
N LEU A 264 51.35 -29.08 33.46
CA LEU A 264 50.70 -30.13 34.23
C LEU A 264 49.56 -30.75 33.40
N TYR A 265 49.47 -32.07 33.43
CA TYR A 265 48.40 -32.82 32.78
C TYR A 265 47.62 -33.59 33.85
N PHE A 266 46.36 -33.23 34.06
CA PHE A 266 45.49 -33.78 35.09
C PHE A 266 44.54 -34.85 34.52
N SER A 267 44.20 -35.83 35.34
CA SER A 267 43.13 -36.81 35.14
C SER A 267 42.00 -36.46 36.11
N ILE A 268 40.78 -36.31 35.60
CA ILE A 268 39.56 -36.24 36.42
C ILE A 268 38.83 -37.57 36.22
N PRO A 269 38.95 -38.55 37.13
CA PRO A 269 38.37 -39.87 36.89
C PRO A 269 36.85 -39.83 36.83
N LYS A 270 36.16 -39.04 37.66
CA LYS A 270 34.69 -39.06 37.76
C LYS A 270 34.17 -37.64 37.83
N ASP A 271 33.30 -37.30 36.90
CA ASP A 271 32.66 -36.00 36.74
C ASP A 271 31.47 -36.23 35.82
N ALA A 272 30.26 -35.92 36.26
CA ALA A 272 29.08 -36.04 35.43
C ALA A 272 28.11 -34.90 35.67
N GLY A 273 27.65 -34.27 34.60
CA GLY A 273 26.85 -33.05 34.66
C GLY A 273 25.62 -33.09 33.76
N VAL A 274 24.59 -32.34 34.15
CA VAL A 274 23.38 -32.14 33.33
C VAL A 274 23.65 -31.03 32.33
N ILE A 275 23.46 -31.32 31.04
CA ILE A 275 23.74 -30.36 29.96
C ILE A 275 22.49 -29.57 29.63
N ASN A 276 21.34 -30.25 29.55
CA ASN A 276 20.12 -29.66 29.01
C ASN A 276 18.86 -30.28 29.63
N LEU A 277 17.79 -29.50 29.63
CA LEU A 277 16.41 -29.96 29.78
C LEU A 277 15.79 -29.85 28.39
N ALA A 278 15.63 -30.97 27.69
CA ALA A 278 15.20 -31.03 26.30
C ALA A 278 13.83 -30.34 26.07
N ASN A 279 12.97 -30.33 27.10
CA ASN A 279 11.66 -29.68 27.04
C ASN A 279 11.66 -28.20 27.47
N SER A 280 12.81 -27.58 27.73
CA SER A 280 12.89 -26.19 28.22
C SER A 280 12.43 -25.13 27.22
N GLY A 281 12.46 -25.44 25.92
CA GLY A 281 12.01 -24.59 24.82
C GLY A 281 10.65 -24.98 24.23
N VAL A 282 9.92 -25.90 24.86
CA VAL A 282 8.62 -26.40 24.40
C VAL A 282 7.52 -25.70 25.20
N PRO A 283 6.36 -25.36 24.61
CA PRO A 283 5.17 -25.01 25.39
C PRO A 283 4.87 -26.14 26.37
N VAL A 284 5.13 -25.89 27.64
CA VAL A 284 4.80 -26.83 28.70
C VAL A 284 3.30 -26.75 28.89
N PHE A 285 2.61 -27.88 28.77
CA PHE A 285 1.16 -27.87 28.92
C PHE A 285 0.76 -28.05 30.37
N THR A 286 -0.41 -27.56 30.78
CA THR A 286 -0.92 -27.96 32.10
C THR A 286 -1.22 -29.46 32.12
N GLY A 287 -0.98 -30.10 33.26
CA GLY A 287 -1.08 -31.55 33.41
C GLY A 287 0.28 -32.23 33.37
N ASN A 288 0.29 -33.50 32.97
CA ASN A 288 1.45 -34.38 33.07
C ASN A 288 2.47 -34.10 31.95
N ASN A 289 3.68 -33.69 32.33
CA ASN A 289 4.79 -33.41 31.42
C ASN A 289 5.98 -34.30 31.77
N ASP A 290 6.61 -34.87 30.74
CA ASP A 290 7.86 -35.60 30.92
C ASP A 290 9.03 -34.64 31.18
N LEU A 291 9.90 -35.00 32.12
CA LEU A 291 11.17 -34.32 32.36
C LEU A 291 12.25 -35.06 31.58
N ILE A 292 12.56 -34.56 30.38
CA ILE A 292 13.53 -35.16 29.47
C ILE A 292 14.83 -34.36 29.53
N ILE A 293 15.94 -35.00 29.89
CA ILE A 293 17.23 -34.33 30.04
C ILE A 293 18.32 -34.97 29.18
N ASP A 294 19.36 -34.17 28.96
CA ASP A 294 20.65 -34.65 28.46
C ASP A 294 21.70 -34.52 29.57
N PHE A 295 22.47 -35.56 29.82
CA PHE A 295 23.54 -35.54 30.82
C PHE A 295 24.79 -36.26 30.32
N LYS A 296 25.96 -35.84 30.79
CA LYS A 296 27.26 -36.22 30.23
C LYS A 296 28.25 -36.66 31.29
N ASN A 297 29.06 -37.65 30.93
CA ASN A 297 30.25 -38.03 31.68
C ASN A 297 31.42 -37.14 31.27
N PHE A 298 31.71 -36.12 32.07
CA PHE A 298 32.88 -35.25 31.89
C PHE A 298 34.16 -35.84 32.50
N GLY A 299 34.06 -36.99 33.19
CA GLY A 299 35.18 -37.73 33.75
C GLY A 299 35.97 -38.55 32.72
N LEU A 300 36.99 -39.26 33.22
CA LEU A 300 37.89 -40.14 32.47
C LEU A 300 37.71 -41.63 32.79
N ASP A 301 36.96 -41.96 33.84
CA ASP A 301 36.40 -43.29 34.08
C ASP A 301 35.08 -43.45 33.33
N THR A 302 34.77 -44.67 32.93
CA THR A 302 33.45 -45.00 32.39
C THR A 302 32.40 -44.86 33.50
N LEU A 303 31.35 -44.08 33.24
CA LEU A 303 30.22 -43.93 34.15
C LEU A 303 29.26 -45.12 33.97
N GLN A 304 28.99 -45.83 35.06
CA GLN A 304 28.13 -47.01 35.13
C GLN A 304 26.83 -46.75 35.89
N ASP A 305 26.83 -45.74 36.76
CA ASP A 305 25.75 -45.42 37.68
C ASP A 305 25.82 -43.93 38.05
N ILE A 306 24.65 -43.29 38.23
CA ILE A 306 24.54 -41.93 38.79
C ILE A 306 23.13 -41.66 39.34
N ASP A 307 23.05 -40.86 40.40
CA ASP A 307 21.78 -40.31 40.88
C ASP A 307 21.51 -38.97 40.18
N ILE A 308 20.37 -38.84 39.53
CA ILE A 308 19.90 -37.59 38.94
C ILE A 308 18.73 -37.09 39.75
N LYS A 309 18.90 -35.95 40.41
CA LYS A 309 17.87 -35.31 41.22
C LYS A 309 17.23 -34.16 40.48
N TYR A 310 15.97 -33.92 40.79
CA TYR A 310 15.24 -32.76 40.26
C TYR A 310 14.27 -32.21 41.30
N SER A 311 13.99 -30.91 41.25
CA SER A 311 12.97 -30.26 42.10
C SER A 311 12.22 -29.21 41.28
N ILE A 312 10.89 -29.18 41.43
CA ILE A 312 10.00 -28.17 40.83
C ILE A 312 9.54 -27.23 41.95
N ASP A 313 9.66 -25.91 41.75
CA ASP A 313 9.23 -24.86 42.68
C ASP A 313 9.76 -25.02 44.11
N GLN A 314 11.00 -25.49 44.25
CA GLN A 314 11.64 -25.76 45.55
C GLN A 314 10.92 -26.84 46.39
N ASN A 315 10.04 -27.63 45.78
CA ASN A 315 9.41 -28.78 46.43
C ASN A 315 10.41 -29.91 46.70
N THR A 316 9.94 -30.96 47.40
CA THR A 316 10.76 -32.13 47.74
C THR A 316 11.37 -32.73 46.48
N PRO A 317 12.72 -32.87 46.40
CA PRO A 317 13.36 -33.38 45.19
C PRO A 317 12.97 -34.83 44.85
N GLY A 318 12.65 -35.06 43.58
CA GLY A 318 12.61 -36.39 42.99
C GLY A 318 14.03 -36.93 42.75
N THR A 319 14.17 -38.24 42.62
CA THR A 319 15.44 -38.90 42.31
C THR A 319 15.21 -39.98 41.27
N TYR A 320 15.94 -39.87 40.16
CA TYR A 320 16.05 -40.88 39.12
C TYR A 320 17.42 -41.56 39.23
N HIS A 321 17.42 -42.86 39.45
CA HIS A 321 18.64 -43.66 39.47
C HIS A 321 18.94 -44.15 38.05
N TRP A 322 19.99 -43.61 37.44
CA TRP A 322 20.45 -44.06 36.13
C TRP A 322 21.51 -45.14 36.28
N ASN A 323 21.37 -46.23 35.52
CA ASN A 323 22.34 -47.30 35.40
C ASN A 323 22.62 -47.62 33.93
N GLY A 324 23.89 -47.78 33.56
CA GLY A 324 24.26 -47.99 32.17
C GLY A 324 25.76 -48.02 31.94
N THR A 325 26.20 -47.54 30.79
CA THR A 325 27.64 -47.41 30.47
C THR A 325 27.83 -46.20 29.56
N ILE A 326 28.44 -45.15 30.07
CA ILE A 326 28.81 -43.95 29.31
C ILE A 326 30.33 -43.81 29.36
N ALA A 327 30.95 -43.92 28.18
CA ALA A 327 32.38 -43.70 28.04
C ALA A 327 32.75 -42.25 28.45
N PRO A 328 34.00 -42.00 28.85
CA PRO A 328 34.50 -40.65 29.07
C PRO A 328 34.13 -39.69 27.94
N GLN A 329 33.65 -38.50 28.28
CA GLN A 329 33.22 -37.43 27.37
C GLN A 329 31.96 -37.72 26.53
N ASN A 330 31.31 -38.87 26.71
CA ASN A 330 30.05 -39.17 26.06
C ASN A 330 28.85 -38.71 26.90
N GLU A 331 27.71 -38.57 26.24
CA GLU A 331 26.44 -38.15 26.84
C GLU A 331 25.34 -39.18 26.61
N ILE A 332 24.30 -39.08 27.43
CA ILE A 332 22.99 -39.66 27.18
C ILE A 332 22.06 -38.50 26.89
N THR A 333 21.40 -38.58 25.74
CA THR A 333 20.37 -37.64 25.34
C THR A 333 18.98 -38.24 25.54
N ASN A 334 17.98 -37.37 25.70
CA ASN A 334 16.57 -37.73 25.80
C ASN A 334 16.22 -38.69 26.95
N LEU A 335 16.91 -38.59 28.09
CA LEU A 335 16.59 -39.38 29.26
C LEU A 335 15.36 -38.81 29.97
N ASN A 336 14.24 -39.54 29.95
CA ASN A 336 13.08 -39.22 30.77
C ASN A 336 13.36 -39.61 32.24
N ILE A 337 13.47 -38.60 33.11
CA ILE A 337 13.76 -38.77 34.54
C ILE A 337 12.51 -38.69 35.43
N GLY A 338 11.34 -38.41 34.87
CA GLY A 338 10.09 -38.30 35.63
C GLY A 338 8.94 -37.74 34.80
N ASN A 339 7.71 -37.94 35.28
CA ASN A 339 6.50 -37.39 34.67
C ASN A 339 5.77 -36.56 35.74
N GLU A 340 5.74 -35.25 35.55
CA GLU A 340 5.36 -34.29 36.59
C GLU A 340 4.11 -33.51 36.18
N ASN A 341 3.19 -33.35 37.12
CA ASN A 341 1.96 -32.59 36.87
C ASN A 341 2.22 -31.10 37.13
N LEU A 342 2.21 -30.30 36.07
CA LEU A 342 2.43 -28.85 36.12
C LEU A 342 1.09 -28.13 36.03
N THR A 343 0.87 -27.22 36.97
CA THR A 343 -0.33 -26.37 36.98
C THR A 343 -0.16 -25.17 36.06
N TYR A 344 -1.20 -24.38 35.80
CA TYR A 344 -1.03 -23.13 35.07
C TYR A 344 -0.09 -22.19 35.84
N GLY A 345 0.99 -21.73 35.22
CA GLY A 345 1.93 -20.80 35.85
C GLY A 345 3.39 -21.00 35.44
N ILE A 346 4.27 -20.19 36.01
CA ILE A 346 5.73 -20.35 35.87
C ILE A 346 6.19 -21.37 36.91
N HIS A 347 6.99 -22.32 36.48
CA HIS A 347 7.59 -23.37 37.29
C HIS A 347 9.12 -23.33 37.22
N ASP A 348 9.78 -23.26 38.37
CA ASP A 348 11.23 -23.29 38.48
C ASP A 348 11.72 -24.74 38.62
N ILE A 349 12.38 -25.25 37.59
CA ILE A 349 12.92 -26.61 37.54
C ILE A 349 14.43 -26.55 37.80
N LYS A 350 14.88 -27.24 38.85
CA LYS A 350 16.30 -27.47 39.14
C LYS A 350 16.62 -28.95 39.00
N ILE A 351 17.66 -29.29 38.25
CA ILE A 351 18.11 -30.67 38.00
C ILE A 351 19.60 -30.75 38.32
N TRP A 352 20.03 -31.81 39.00
CA TRP A 352 21.46 -32.01 39.27
C TRP A 352 21.87 -33.47 39.42
N THR A 353 23.14 -33.75 39.20
CA THR A 353 23.77 -35.06 39.36
C THR A 353 24.38 -35.24 40.75
N GLU A 354 24.38 -36.47 41.27
CA GLU A 354 25.08 -36.89 42.48
C GLU A 354 25.62 -38.32 42.34
N ASN A 355 26.69 -38.62 43.08
CA ASN A 355 27.23 -39.97 43.28
C ASN A 355 27.62 -40.76 41.99
N PRO A 356 28.37 -40.20 41.03
CA PRO A 356 28.82 -40.97 39.87
C PRO A 356 29.62 -42.22 40.28
N ASN A 357 29.14 -43.41 39.88
CA ASN A 357 29.66 -44.72 40.29
C ASN A 357 29.68 -44.93 41.82
N TYR A 358 28.56 -44.61 42.50
CA TYR A 358 28.39 -44.69 43.97
C TYR A 358 29.38 -43.88 44.81
N LEU A 359 30.06 -42.90 44.23
CA LEU A 359 31.14 -42.16 44.88
C LEU A 359 30.99 -40.65 44.67
N PRO A 360 31.48 -39.80 45.60
CA PRO A 360 31.32 -38.35 45.47
C PRO A 360 31.91 -37.80 44.16
N ASP A 361 31.16 -36.91 43.52
CA ASP A 361 31.67 -36.05 42.45
C ASP A 361 32.52 -34.92 43.07
N TYR A 362 33.76 -34.76 42.58
CA TYR A 362 34.68 -33.74 43.08
C TYR A 362 34.80 -32.54 42.13
N ALA A 363 34.11 -32.56 40.98
CA ALA A 363 34.16 -31.56 39.92
C ALA A 363 32.78 -30.94 39.63
N ASN A 364 32.10 -30.48 40.69
CA ASN A 364 30.67 -30.13 40.70
C ASN A 364 30.22 -28.85 39.95
N ALA A 365 31.05 -28.28 39.06
CA ALA A 365 30.75 -27.00 38.40
C ALA A 365 29.66 -27.11 37.31
N ASN A 366 29.47 -28.32 36.78
CA ASN A 366 28.55 -28.69 35.69
C ASN A 366 27.38 -29.57 36.19
N ASP A 367 27.30 -29.86 37.49
CA ASP A 367 26.30 -30.77 38.04
C ASP A 367 24.88 -30.23 37.94
N THR A 368 24.68 -28.91 38.06
CA THR A 368 23.35 -28.31 38.26
C THR A 368 22.86 -27.48 37.08
N LEU A 369 21.69 -27.83 36.56
CA LEU A 369 20.88 -27.04 35.63
C LEU A 369 19.70 -26.38 36.36
N LYS A 370 19.40 -25.13 36.01
CA LYS A 370 18.19 -24.41 36.45
C LYS A 370 17.49 -23.79 35.25
N VAL A 371 16.19 -24.04 35.12
CA VAL A 371 15.34 -23.54 34.03
C VAL A 371 14.00 -23.11 34.62
N SER A 372 13.44 -22.01 34.14
CA SER A 372 12.04 -21.63 34.40
C SER A 372 11.21 -21.92 33.16
N VAL A 373 10.12 -22.66 33.31
CA VAL A 373 9.18 -22.98 32.22
C VAL A 373 7.79 -22.45 32.57
N LYS A 374 7.03 -21.96 31.58
CA LYS A 374 5.64 -21.55 31.78
C LYS A 374 4.71 -22.66 31.30
N ALA A 375 4.00 -23.28 32.22
CA ALA A 375 2.97 -24.25 31.91
C ALA A 375 1.64 -23.53 31.59
N CYS A 376 1.04 -23.82 30.44
CA CYS A 376 -0.28 -23.28 30.08
C CYS A 376 -1.13 -24.23 29.24
N SER A 377 -2.41 -23.92 29.05
CA SER A 377 -3.31 -24.74 28.24
C SER A 377 -3.44 -24.14 26.84
N PRO A 378 -3.29 -24.93 25.75
CA PRO A 378 -3.51 -24.42 24.41
C PRO A 378 -4.96 -23.99 24.27
N MET A 379 -5.17 -22.91 23.53
CA MET A 379 -6.48 -22.27 23.42
C MET A 379 -7.35 -23.00 22.39
N SER A 380 -8.64 -23.08 22.67
CA SER A 380 -9.64 -23.59 21.72
C SER A 380 -11.03 -23.08 22.08
N GLY A 381 -11.79 -22.72 21.06
CA GLY A 381 -13.14 -22.18 21.19
C GLY A 381 -13.18 -20.67 21.35
N THR A 382 -14.28 -20.18 21.91
CA THR A 382 -14.56 -18.74 21.99
C THR A 382 -14.18 -18.17 23.35
N TYR A 383 -13.51 -17.03 23.34
CA TYR A 383 -13.11 -16.25 24.53
C TYR A 383 -13.66 -14.83 24.44
N THR A 384 -13.99 -14.24 25.58
CA THR A 384 -14.41 -12.84 25.70
C THR A 384 -13.25 -11.94 26.12
N VAL A 385 -13.13 -10.76 25.51
CA VAL A 385 -12.07 -9.79 25.81
C VAL A 385 -12.67 -8.44 26.19
N GLY A 386 -12.23 -7.84 27.29
CA GLY A 386 -12.63 -6.50 27.71
C GLY A 386 -13.04 -6.39 29.17
N THR A 387 -13.96 -5.48 29.48
CA THR A 387 -14.41 -5.22 30.86
C THR A 387 -14.99 -6.47 31.54
N ALA A 388 -14.60 -6.69 32.80
CA ALA A 388 -14.99 -7.88 33.55
C ALA A 388 -16.53 -7.98 33.76
N PRO A 389 -17.12 -9.19 33.73
CA PRO A 389 -16.45 -10.49 33.59
C PRO A 389 -16.11 -10.81 32.13
N SER A 390 -14.84 -11.09 31.85
CA SER A 390 -14.32 -11.52 30.54
C SER A 390 -13.17 -12.51 30.77
N ASP A 391 -12.90 -13.39 29.80
CA ASP A 391 -11.78 -14.34 29.87
C ASP A 391 -10.42 -13.62 29.84
N PHE A 392 -10.33 -12.56 29.04
CA PHE A 392 -9.19 -11.64 29.01
C PHE A 392 -9.65 -10.21 29.30
N LEU A 393 -8.89 -9.47 30.11
CA LEU A 393 -9.21 -8.06 30.39
C LEU A 393 -8.78 -7.12 29.27
N THR A 394 -7.82 -7.52 28.43
CA THR A 394 -7.28 -6.72 27.32
C THR A 394 -6.94 -7.62 26.12
N VAL A 395 -6.93 -7.03 24.92
CA VAL A 395 -6.45 -7.71 23.71
C VAL A 395 -4.98 -8.13 23.85
N LYS A 396 -4.17 -7.37 24.59
CA LYS A 396 -2.77 -7.70 24.83
C LYS A 396 -2.62 -9.01 25.60
N ALA A 397 -3.45 -9.22 26.62
CA ALA A 397 -3.43 -10.48 27.38
C ALA A 397 -3.85 -11.69 26.54
N ALA A 398 -4.78 -11.50 25.59
CA ALA A 398 -5.15 -12.53 24.62
C ALA A 398 -3.98 -12.85 23.66
N VAL A 399 -3.36 -11.83 23.06
CA VAL A 399 -2.18 -11.98 22.18
C VAL A 399 -1.02 -12.64 22.92
N ASP A 400 -0.71 -12.21 24.14
CA ASP A 400 0.34 -12.82 24.96
C ASP A 400 0.02 -14.30 25.27
N SER A 401 -1.26 -14.69 25.36
CA SER A 401 -1.66 -16.07 25.58
C SER A 401 -1.47 -16.93 24.33
N LEU A 402 -1.83 -16.42 23.14
CA LEU A 402 -1.55 -17.07 21.86
C LEU A 402 -0.04 -17.32 21.69
N ASN A 403 0.78 -16.28 21.89
CA ASN A 403 2.23 -16.37 21.76
C ASN A 403 2.86 -17.38 22.73
N ASN A 404 2.28 -17.56 23.92
CA ASN A 404 2.85 -18.44 24.94
C ASN A 404 2.33 -19.88 24.89
N CYS A 405 1.11 -20.09 24.37
CA CYS A 405 0.37 -21.33 24.57
C CYS A 405 -0.13 -21.98 23.28
N GLY A 406 -0.12 -21.25 22.17
CA GLY A 406 -0.68 -21.70 20.90
C GLY A 406 -2.17 -22.06 21.02
N ILE A 407 -2.63 -22.81 20.03
CA ILE A 407 -4.00 -23.28 19.91
C ILE A 407 -4.03 -24.79 19.62
N ASN A 408 -5.11 -25.46 20.01
CA ASN A 408 -5.34 -26.88 19.66
C ASN A 408 -6.71 -27.10 18.99
N GLY A 409 -7.36 -26.00 18.59
CA GLY A 409 -8.57 -25.91 17.79
C GLY A 409 -8.76 -24.46 17.37
N ALA A 410 -9.72 -24.17 16.50
CA ALA A 410 -10.04 -22.78 16.13
C ALA A 410 -10.35 -21.93 17.36
N VAL A 411 -9.87 -20.69 17.37
CA VAL A 411 -10.02 -19.72 18.46
C VAL A 411 -10.71 -18.46 17.97
N THR A 412 -11.70 -17.99 18.72
CA THR A 412 -12.38 -16.71 18.45
C THR A 412 -12.35 -15.83 19.68
N PHE A 413 -11.86 -14.60 19.56
CA PHE A 413 -11.93 -13.57 20.58
C PHE A 413 -13.08 -12.60 20.28
N ASN A 414 -14.15 -12.70 21.07
CA ASN A 414 -15.25 -11.74 21.09
C ASN A 414 -14.87 -10.54 21.97
N ILE A 415 -14.49 -9.45 21.34
CA ILE A 415 -14.03 -8.24 22.01
C ILE A 415 -15.23 -7.35 22.28
N LYS A 416 -15.43 -7.01 23.54
CA LYS A 416 -16.50 -6.10 23.98
C LYS A 416 -16.16 -4.66 23.63
N HIS A 417 -17.22 -3.87 23.47
CA HIS A 417 -17.18 -2.40 23.35
C HIS A 417 -16.04 -1.75 24.14
N GLY A 418 -15.24 -0.93 23.46
CA GLY A 418 -14.25 -0.10 24.10
C GLY A 418 -13.05 0.25 23.23
N THR A 419 -12.13 1.01 23.82
CA THR A 419 -10.87 1.41 23.21
C THR A 419 -9.71 0.70 23.89
N TYR A 420 -8.88 0.01 23.12
CA TYR A 420 -7.76 -0.80 23.59
C TYR A 420 -6.45 -0.22 23.06
N ASN A 421 -5.75 0.52 23.92
CA ASN A 421 -4.45 1.11 23.61
C ASN A 421 -3.31 0.17 24.00
N ALA A 422 -2.62 -0.40 23.00
CA ALA A 422 -1.37 -1.14 23.16
C ALA A 422 -0.71 -1.39 21.79
N GLN A 423 0.56 -1.77 21.80
CA GLN A 423 1.24 -2.37 20.65
C GLN A 423 1.22 -3.90 20.77
N TYR A 424 0.88 -4.58 19.67
CA TYR A 424 0.71 -6.01 19.59
C TYR A 424 1.75 -6.63 18.65
N ILE A 425 2.40 -7.69 19.12
CA ILE A 425 3.24 -8.56 18.30
C ILE A 425 2.63 -9.93 18.44
N LEU A 426 2.14 -10.48 17.34
CA LEU A 426 1.67 -11.85 17.26
C LEU A 426 2.71 -12.62 16.46
N ASN A 427 3.40 -13.53 17.13
CA ASN A 427 4.31 -14.45 16.46
C ASN A 427 3.50 -15.58 15.82
N GLU A 428 4.16 -16.41 15.01
CA GLU A 428 3.65 -17.71 14.56
C GLU A 428 2.89 -18.43 15.69
N VAL A 429 1.61 -18.73 15.44
CA VAL A 429 0.72 -19.30 16.44
C VAL A 429 0.79 -20.81 16.32
N CYS A 430 1.48 -21.45 17.27
CA CYS A 430 1.58 -22.91 17.31
C CYS A 430 0.20 -23.58 17.22
N GLY A 431 0.01 -24.46 16.24
CA GLY A 431 -1.26 -25.16 15.99
C GLY A 431 -2.25 -24.45 15.06
N ALA A 432 -1.91 -23.24 14.58
CA ALA A 432 -2.66 -22.55 13.55
C ALA A 432 -2.58 -23.28 12.20
N SER A 433 -3.69 -23.31 11.49
CA SER A 433 -3.84 -23.94 10.18
C SER A 433 -5.10 -23.45 9.49
N SER A 434 -5.34 -23.89 8.26
CA SER A 434 -6.59 -23.63 7.53
C SER A 434 -7.86 -24.17 8.23
N ILE A 435 -7.71 -25.03 9.24
CA ILE A 435 -8.81 -25.56 10.07
C ILE A 435 -8.84 -24.89 11.45
N ASN A 436 -7.68 -24.65 12.05
CA ASN A 436 -7.54 -24.01 13.34
C ASN A 436 -7.09 -22.57 13.14
N THR A 437 -8.03 -21.66 12.90
CA THR A 437 -7.74 -20.24 12.70
C THR A 437 -7.80 -19.47 14.03
N VAL A 438 -7.26 -18.25 14.04
CA VAL A 438 -7.43 -17.30 15.14
C VAL A 438 -8.20 -16.08 14.65
N THR A 439 -9.39 -15.84 15.20
CA THR A 439 -10.23 -14.70 14.84
C THR A 439 -10.31 -13.69 15.98
N PHE A 440 -10.03 -12.42 15.71
CA PHE A 440 -10.34 -11.29 16.57
C PHE A 440 -11.55 -10.56 16.01
N GLN A 441 -12.62 -10.41 16.80
CA GLN A 441 -13.85 -9.77 16.32
C GLN A 441 -14.56 -8.92 17.36
N SER A 442 -15.38 -7.97 16.91
CA SER A 442 -16.38 -7.30 17.77
C SER A 442 -17.42 -8.31 18.27
N GLU A 443 -17.74 -8.28 19.56
CA GLU A 443 -18.73 -9.19 20.18
C GLU A 443 -20.11 -9.08 19.50
N ILE A 444 -20.47 -7.88 19.03
CA ILE A 444 -21.77 -7.61 18.39
C ILE A 444 -21.70 -7.56 16.86
N GLY A 445 -20.52 -7.75 16.26
CA GLY A 445 -20.33 -7.66 14.81
C GLY A 445 -20.46 -6.24 14.24
N ASP A 446 -20.28 -5.20 15.06
CA ASP A 446 -20.23 -3.80 14.61
C ASP A 446 -18.79 -3.30 14.62
N SER A 447 -18.30 -2.89 13.44
CA SER A 447 -16.95 -2.36 13.22
C SER A 447 -16.61 -1.11 14.03
N THR A 448 -17.62 -0.34 14.48
CA THR A 448 -17.44 0.89 15.27
C THR A 448 -17.41 0.65 16.79
N ASP A 449 -17.71 -0.57 17.25
CA ASP A 449 -17.84 -0.90 18.67
C ASP A 449 -16.49 -1.04 19.40
N VAL A 450 -15.49 -1.58 18.70
CA VAL A 450 -14.17 -1.89 19.24
C VAL A 450 -13.10 -1.10 18.50
N ILE A 451 -12.35 -0.27 19.22
CA ILE A 451 -11.27 0.55 18.69
C ILE A 451 -9.93 0.05 19.21
N LEU A 452 -9.07 -0.41 18.32
CA LEU A 452 -7.68 -0.76 18.58
C LEU A 452 -6.79 0.45 18.25
N THR A 453 -5.96 0.87 19.21
CA THR A 453 -5.11 2.06 19.07
C THR A 453 -3.74 1.87 19.73
N THR A 454 -2.81 2.76 19.43
CA THR A 454 -1.46 2.77 20.01
C THR A 454 -0.90 4.19 20.01
N ASP A 455 -0.09 4.50 21.02
CA ASP A 455 0.73 5.71 21.08
C ASP A 455 2.15 5.50 20.50
N SER A 456 2.44 4.28 20.01
CA SER A 456 3.70 3.96 19.32
C SER A 456 3.74 4.62 17.95
N ALA A 457 4.90 5.14 17.56
CA ALA A 457 5.11 5.72 16.23
C ALA A 457 5.36 4.66 15.15
N ASP A 458 5.64 3.42 15.53
CA ASP A 458 6.07 2.35 14.61
C ASP A 458 4.84 1.60 14.06
N TYR A 459 4.31 0.64 14.83
CA TYR A 459 3.12 -0.12 14.46
C TYR A 459 2.09 -0.32 15.57
N LEU A 460 0.86 -0.64 15.18
CA LEU A 460 -0.21 -1.12 16.09
C LEU A 460 -0.16 -2.65 16.23
N PHE A 461 -0.20 -3.40 15.13
CA PHE A 461 -0.02 -4.86 15.07
C PHE A 461 1.19 -5.21 14.19
N ASN A 462 2.05 -6.10 14.67
CA ASN A 462 3.01 -6.83 13.85
C ASN A 462 2.64 -8.31 13.86
N LEU A 463 2.25 -8.84 12.69
CA LEU A 463 2.07 -10.27 12.43
C LEU A 463 3.42 -10.81 11.98
N ASN A 464 4.18 -11.36 12.93
CA ASN A 464 5.54 -11.85 12.72
C ASN A 464 5.52 -13.35 12.44
N SER A 465 5.50 -13.71 11.15
CA SER A 465 5.22 -15.07 10.67
C SER A 465 3.91 -15.63 11.23
N ALA A 466 2.93 -14.78 11.56
CA ALA A 466 1.66 -15.26 12.10
C ALA A 466 0.70 -15.58 10.96
N ASP A 467 0.36 -16.85 10.79
CA ASP A 467 -0.54 -17.31 9.74
C ASP A 467 -1.95 -17.62 10.25
N TYR A 468 -2.92 -17.60 9.34
CA TYR A 468 -4.32 -17.95 9.61
C TYR A 468 -5.00 -17.06 10.67
N ILE A 469 -4.65 -15.77 10.67
CA ILE A 469 -5.22 -14.76 11.54
C ILE A 469 -6.32 -14.00 10.78
N GLU A 470 -7.50 -13.86 11.41
CA GLU A 470 -8.61 -13.08 10.90
C GLU A 470 -8.93 -11.91 11.86
N PHE A 471 -9.01 -10.70 11.31
CA PHE A 471 -9.59 -9.54 12.00
C PHE A 471 -10.95 -9.20 11.39
N ASN A 472 -11.99 -9.14 12.21
CA ASN A 472 -13.37 -9.11 11.74
C ASN A 472 -14.24 -8.07 12.48
N HIS A 473 -14.76 -7.07 11.76
CA HIS A 473 -15.56 -5.96 12.32
C HIS A 473 -14.88 -5.23 13.50
N LEU A 474 -13.67 -4.71 13.29
CA LEU A 474 -12.93 -3.89 14.25
C LEU A 474 -12.55 -2.52 13.65
N THR A 475 -12.32 -1.51 14.50
CA THR A 475 -11.71 -0.24 14.10
C THR A 475 -10.24 -0.22 14.52
N PHE A 476 -9.33 0.04 13.57
CA PHE A 476 -7.93 0.37 13.81
C PHE A 476 -7.77 1.88 13.66
N SER A 477 -7.28 2.56 14.71
CA SER A 477 -7.15 4.02 14.73
C SER A 477 -5.92 4.46 15.51
N SER A 478 -5.05 5.27 14.90
CA SER A 478 -3.91 5.90 15.59
C SER A 478 -3.47 7.15 14.83
N ASP A 479 -3.10 8.20 15.58
CA ASP A 479 -2.48 9.41 15.05
C ASP A 479 -0.94 9.41 15.24
N SER A 480 -0.40 8.35 15.85
CA SER A 480 1.03 8.19 16.09
C SER A 480 1.67 7.18 15.15
N ALA A 481 1.00 6.04 14.91
CA ALA A 481 1.59 4.92 14.18
C ALA A 481 1.82 5.21 12.70
N GLU A 482 3.04 4.92 12.21
CA GLU A 482 3.37 4.92 10.80
C GLU A 482 2.75 3.72 10.08
N ASN A 483 2.62 2.56 10.73
CA ASN A 483 2.00 1.36 10.16
C ASN A 483 0.90 0.82 11.09
N PHE A 484 -0.28 0.46 10.61
CA PHE A 484 -1.30 -0.10 11.52
C PHE A 484 -1.11 -1.60 11.67
N VAL A 485 -0.99 -2.31 10.55
CA VAL A 485 -0.67 -3.74 10.54
C VAL A 485 0.54 -3.97 9.66
N VAL A 486 1.57 -4.58 10.24
CA VAL A 486 2.76 -5.05 9.52
C VAL A 486 2.63 -6.56 9.32
N LEU A 487 2.71 -7.00 8.07
CA LEU A 487 2.92 -8.40 7.70
C LEU A 487 4.44 -8.60 7.59
N ASP A 488 5.02 -9.33 8.54
CA ASP A 488 6.46 -9.51 8.67
C ASP A 488 6.81 -11.00 8.55
N SER A 489 7.95 -11.28 7.94
CA SER A 489 8.51 -12.64 7.86
C SER A 489 7.55 -13.69 7.26
N ASN A 490 6.91 -13.34 6.12
CA ASN A 490 6.00 -14.17 5.33
C ASN A 490 4.70 -14.58 6.07
N ALA A 491 3.98 -13.61 6.64
CA ALA A 491 2.72 -13.82 7.35
C ALA A 491 1.56 -14.11 6.36
N CYS A 492 1.43 -15.36 5.96
CA CYS A 492 0.52 -15.84 4.94
C CYS A 492 -0.89 -16.15 5.47
N ASN A 493 -1.86 -16.28 4.56
CA ASN A 493 -3.22 -16.74 4.87
C ASN A 493 -3.98 -15.86 5.90
N ASN A 494 -3.63 -14.58 5.96
CA ASN A 494 -4.25 -13.62 6.87
C ASN A 494 -5.40 -12.87 6.21
N SER A 495 -6.42 -12.54 7.00
CA SER A 495 -7.63 -11.89 6.50
C SER A 495 -8.12 -10.71 7.34
N PHE A 496 -8.63 -9.70 6.64
CA PHE A 496 -9.25 -8.51 7.21
C PHE A 496 -10.64 -8.37 6.60
N ILE A 497 -11.69 -8.50 7.42
CA ILE A 497 -13.07 -8.53 6.97
C ILE A 497 -13.92 -7.50 7.73
N GLY A 498 -14.57 -6.57 7.02
CA GLY A 498 -15.55 -5.67 7.65
C GLY A 498 -14.95 -4.63 8.61
N ASN A 499 -13.65 -4.35 8.54
CA ASN A 499 -12.96 -3.45 9.47
C ASN A 499 -12.97 -1.98 8.99
N ILE A 500 -12.67 -1.08 9.93
CA ILE A 500 -12.41 0.34 9.65
C ILE A 500 -10.95 0.64 9.98
N PHE A 501 -10.24 1.30 9.06
CA PHE A 501 -8.92 1.87 9.27
C PHE A 501 -8.99 3.39 9.10
N TYR A 502 -8.55 4.12 10.12
CA TYR A 502 -8.67 5.58 10.17
C TYR A 502 -7.45 6.23 10.82
N SER A 503 -6.96 7.34 10.23
CA SER A 503 -5.92 8.17 10.84
C SER A 503 -6.07 9.63 10.39
N ASP A 504 -5.81 10.60 11.27
CA ASP A 504 -5.73 12.01 10.86
C ASP A 504 -4.34 12.41 10.31
N THR A 505 -3.36 11.50 10.32
CA THR A 505 -2.02 11.76 9.77
C THR A 505 -1.87 11.30 8.31
N VAL A 506 -1.02 12.00 7.56
CA VAL A 506 -0.72 11.73 6.14
C VAL A 506 0.45 10.77 5.93
N ILE A 507 1.02 10.20 6.99
CA ILE A 507 2.15 9.24 6.92
C ILE A 507 1.75 7.79 7.19
N ALA A 508 0.53 7.53 7.67
CA ALA A 508 0.10 6.20 8.09
C ALA A 508 -0.13 5.23 6.91
N ASN A 509 0.49 4.05 6.95
CA ASN A 509 0.16 2.90 6.11
C ASN A 509 -0.78 1.97 6.89
N TYR A 510 -1.91 1.56 6.34
CA TYR A 510 -2.86 0.73 7.10
C TYR A 510 -2.47 -0.74 7.13
N ILE A 511 -2.25 -1.35 5.97
CA ILE A 511 -1.73 -2.71 5.86
C ILE A 511 -0.44 -2.62 5.06
N TYR A 512 0.66 -2.98 5.70
CA TYR A 512 1.99 -2.82 5.17
C TYR A 512 2.74 -4.15 5.19
N SER A 513 3.29 -4.53 4.04
CA SER A 513 4.32 -5.55 3.93
C SER A 513 5.59 -4.94 3.32
N GLY A 514 6.72 -5.26 3.95
CA GLY A 514 8.07 -5.00 3.45
C GLY A 514 8.42 -5.94 2.29
N THR A 515 9.68 -6.36 2.14
CA THR A 515 10.08 -7.33 1.09
C THR A 515 9.86 -8.79 1.53
N TYR A 516 8.60 -9.18 1.70
CA TYR A 516 8.19 -10.52 2.16
C TYR A 516 7.05 -11.07 1.29
N ASN A 517 6.83 -12.39 1.36
CA ASN A 517 5.83 -13.08 0.57
C ASN A 517 4.63 -13.49 1.43
N ASP A 518 3.67 -12.59 1.59
CA ASP A 518 2.48 -12.79 2.44
C ASP A 518 1.30 -13.37 1.64
N SER A 519 1.54 -14.54 1.04
CA SER A 519 0.62 -15.15 0.08
C SER A 519 -0.74 -15.49 0.70
N ASN A 520 -1.77 -15.54 -0.16
CA ASN A 520 -3.17 -15.77 0.20
C ASN A 520 -3.75 -14.72 1.17
N PHE A 521 -3.25 -13.49 1.12
CA PHE A 521 -3.81 -12.36 1.86
C PHE A 521 -5.21 -11.99 1.35
N VAL A 522 -6.15 -11.80 2.27
CA VAL A 522 -7.54 -11.46 1.96
C VAL A 522 -7.98 -10.18 2.67
N CYS A 523 -8.36 -9.15 1.91
CA CYS A 523 -8.89 -7.90 2.44
C CYS A 523 -10.27 -7.64 1.82
N GLN A 524 -11.34 -7.76 2.63
CA GLN A 524 -12.71 -7.66 2.14
C GLN A 524 -13.65 -6.81 3.00
N ASN A 525 -14.54 -6.07 2.35
CA ASN A 525 -15.59 -5.28 3.02
C ASN A 525 -15.05 -4.26 4.03
N ASN A 526 -13.77 -3.85 3.92
CA ASN A 526 -13.17 -2.88 4.84
C ASN A 526 -13.34 -1.45 4.34
N LYS A 527 -13.19 -0.49 5.26
CA LYS A 527 -13.20 0.94 4.97
C LYS A 527 -11.87 1.57 5.40
N PHE A 528 -11.16 2.19 4.47
CA PHE A 528 -9.92 2.91 4.69
C PHE A 528 -10.15 4.41 4.50
N ILE A 529 -9.88 5.22 5.52
CA ILE A 529 -10.23 6.65 5.54
C ILE A 529 -9.01 7.48 5.91
N ASN A 530 -8.58 8.36 5.01
CA ASN A 530 -7.36 9.17 5.10
C ASN A 530 -6.07 8.31 5.06
N GLY A 531 -4.99 8.75 5.71
CA GLY A 531 -3.71 8.05 5.72
C GLY A 531 -2.83 8.31 4.48
N ASN A 532 -1.66 7.67 4.43
CA ASN A 532 -0.74 7.71 3.30
C ASN A 532 -1.06 6.63 2.27
N ASN A 533 -0.89 5.36 2.66
CA ASN A 533 -1.22 4.20 1.85
C ASN A 533 -2.24 3.32 2.58
N ALA A 534 -3.27 2.84 1.90
CA ALA A 534 -4.19 1.92 2.56
C ALA A 534 -3.67 0.49 2.56
N ILE A 535 -3.34 -0.05 1.39
CA ILE A 535 -2.72 -1.36 1.25
C ILE A 535 -1.41 -1.19 0.50
N TYR A 536 -0.30 -1.57 1.13
CA TYR A 536 1.04 -1.56 0.55
C TYR A 536 1.66 -2.94 0.72
N LEU A 537 1.69 -3.73 -0.36
CA LEU A 537 2.24 -5.09 -0.37
C LEU A 537 3.40 -5.17 -1.35
N ARG A 538 4.53 -5.73 -0.91
CA ARG A 538 5.73 -5.85 -1.73
C ARG A 538 6.37 -7.23 -1.58
N GLY A 539 6.10 -8.11 -2.53
CA GLY A 539 6.81 -9.40 -2.63
C GLY A 539 8.33 -9.27 -2.66
N ASN A 540 9.01 -10.36 -2.30
CA ASN A 540 10.41 -10.56 -2.67
C ASN A 540 10.49 -11.00 -4.15
N THR A 541 11.67 -11.19 -4.73
CA THR A 541 11.83 -11.64 -6.13
C THR A 541 11.23 -13.03 -6.42
N GLU A 542 10.76 -13.73 -5.39
CA GLU A 542 9.91 -14.92 -5.48
C GLU A 542 8.45 -14.44 -5.29
N THR A 543 7.56 -14.73 -6.24
CA THR A 543 6.28 -14.01 -6.36
C THR A 543 5.31 -14.31 -5.21
N GLU A 544 4.89 -13.28 -4.48
CA GLU A 544 3.72 -13.29 -3.58
C GLU A 544 2.49 -13.76 -4.38
N GLN A 545 1.62 -14.60 -3.82
CA GLN A 545 0.52 -15.21 -4.60
C GLN A 545 -0.87 -14.96 -4.03
N ALA A 546 -1.84 -14.88 -4.94
CA ALA A 546 -3.27 -14.99 -4.64
C ALA A 546 -3.80 -13.96 -3.63
N VAL A 547 -3.30 -12.72 -3.70
CA VAL A 547 -3.85 -11.57 -2.97
C VAL A 547 -5.27 -11.27 -3.44
N ILE A 548 -6.23 -11.16 -2.52
CA ILE A 548 -7.62 -10.79 -2.81
C ILE A 548 -7.99 -9.50 -2.08
N ILE A 549 -8.26 -8.44 -2.82
CA ILE A 549 -8.75 -7.15 -2.31
C ILE A 549 -10.13 -6.92 -2.91
N ASN A 550 -11.19 -7.22 -2.16
CA ASN A 550 -12.55 -7.27 -2.69
C ASN A 550 -13.55 -6.42 -1.89
N ASN A 551 -14.35 -5.59 -2.58
CA ASN A 551 -15.45 -4.84 -2.00
C ASN A 551 -15.03 -3.91 -0.83
N ASN A 552 -13.85 -3.30 -0.91
CA ASN A 552 -13.40 -2.33 0.08
C ASN A 552 -13.70 -0.89 -0.39
N ILE A 553 -13.80 0.02 0.58
CA ILE A 553 -13.99 1.46 0.35
C ILE A 553 -12.71 2.20 0.75
N PHE A 554 -12.10 2.91 -0.19
CA PHE A 554 -10.90 3.70 0.00
C PHE A 554 -11.22 5.18 -0.18
N ASN A 555 -10.99 5.98 0.86
CA ASN A 555 -11.23 7.42 0.81
C ASN A 555 -9.99 8.19 1.26
N ASN A 556 -9.52 9.11 0.41
CA ASN A 556 -8.55 10.14 0.77
C ASN A 556 -7.14 9.66 1.18
N GLN A 557 -6.60 8.61 0.55
CA GLN A 557 -5.18 8.28 0.73
C GLN A 557 -4.28 9.36 0.10
N ASN A 558 -3.25 9.78 0.82
CA ASN A 558 -2.33 10.84 0.38
C ASN A 558 -1.34 10.38 -0.70
N SER A 559 -1.01 9.08 -0.79
CA SER A 559 -0.11 8.54 -1.82
C SER A 559 -0.78 7.48 -2.68
N THR A 560 -1.17 6.33 -2.13
CA THR A 560 -1.74 5.25 -2.95
C THR A 560 -2.82 4.48 -2.18
N SER A 561 -3.97 4.23 -2.79
CA SER A 561 -4.99 3.38 -2.15
C SER A 561 -4.54 1.91 -2.11
N ILE A 562 -4.11 1.36 -3.25
CA ILE A 562 -3.61 -0.02 -3.34
C ILE A 562 -2.27 -0.04 -4.10
N TYR A 563 -1.20 -0.42 -3.43
CA TYR A 563 0.12 -0.65 -4.02
C TYR A 563 0.48 -2.14 -3.88
N ILE A 564 0.80 -2.78 -5.00
CA ILE A 564 1.25 -4.19 -5.04
C ILE A 564 2.50 -4.30 -5.93
N GLU A 565 3.55 -4.94 -5.43
CA GLU A 565 4.78 -5.20 -6.16
C GLU A 565 5.19 -6.68 -6.05
N TYR A 566 5.69 -7.29 -7.14
CA TYR A 566 6.09 -8.70 -7.20
C TYR A 566 5.00 -9.72 -6.82
N CYS A 567 3.76 -9.49 -7.23
CA CYS A 567 2.64 -10.40 -6.97
C CYS A 567 2.21 -11.18 -8.24
N ASN A 568 1.95 -12.47 -8.08
CA ASN A 568 1.29 -13.33 -9.06
C ASN A 568 -0.17 -13.54 -8.66
N LYS A 569 -1.07 -13.27 -9.61
CA LYS A 569 -2.51 -13.46 -9.46
C LYS A 569 -3.17 -12.57 -8.38
N PRO A 570 -2.90 -11.25 -8.33
CA PRO A 570 -3.70 -10.36 -7.50
C PRO A 570 -5.11 -10.18 -8.10
N HIS A 571 -6.12 -10.31 -7.25
CA HIS A 571 -7.53 -10.08 -7.55
C HIS A 571 -8.01 -8.82 -6.83
N ILE A 572 -8.18 -7.72 -7.57
CA ILE A 572 -8.65 -6.43 -7.05
C ILE A 572 -10.04 -6.17 -7.60
N LEU A 573 -11.06 -6.46 -6.80
CA LEU A 573 -12.44 -6.65 -7.27
C LEU A 573 -13.44 -5.75 -6.53
N ASN A 574 -14.44 -5.20 -7.22
CA ASN A 574 -15.59 -4.52 -6.60
C ASN A 574 -15.22 -3.35 -5.64
N ASN A 575 -14.01 -2.81 -5.68
CA ASN A 575 -13.62 -1.77 -4.73
C ASN A 575 -14.14 -0.40 -5.16
N THR A 576 -14.49 0.44 -4.19
CA THR A 576 -14.82 1.86 -4.41
C THR A 576 -13.65 2.71 -3.93
N ILE A 577 -13.03 3.47 -4.83
CA ILE A 577 -11.79 4.23 -4.56
C ILE A 577 -12.02 5.71 -4.87
N ASN A 578 -11.90 6.56 -3.87
CA ASN A 578 -11.86 8.02 -4.00
C ASN A 578 -10.43 8.49 -3.71
N SER A 579 -9.63 8.72 -4.76
CA SER A 579 -8.19 8.98 -4.64
C SER A 579 -7.81 10.42 -5.04
N HIS A 580 -6.82 10.99 -4.34
CA HIS A 580 -6.14 12.25 -4.67
C HIS A 580 -4.72 12.03 -5.22
N SER A 581 -4.30 10.77 -5.43
CA SER A 581 -3.00 10.43 -6.02
C SER A 581 -3.12 9.13 -6.84
N ASN A 582 -2.53 8.00 -6.46
CA ASN A 582 -2.71 6.74 -7.20
C ASN A 582 -3.88 5.93 -6.62
N GLY A 583 -4.79 5.45 -7.47
CA GLY A 583 -5.85 4.52 -7.08
C GLY A 583 -5.28 3.12 -6.87
N ILE A 584 -4.95 2.44 -7.97
CA ILE A 584 -4.34 1.10 -7.98
C ILE A 584 -3.00 1.20 -8.69
N TYR A 585 -1.92 0.82 -8.02
CA TYR A 585 -0.56 0.78 -8.56
C TYR A 585 -0.01 -0.64 -8.47
N LEU A 586 0.33 -1.24 -9.61
CA LEU A 586 0.99 -2.53 -9.68
C LEU A 586 2.36 -2.43 -10.34
N LYS A 587 3.30 -3.18 -9.79
CA LYS A 587 4.67 -3.25 -10.29
C LYS A 587 5.19 -4.68 -10.35
N GLU A 588 5.89 -5.03 -11.44
CA GLU A 588 6.56 -6.34 -11.59
C GLU A 588 5.63 -7.53 -11.26
N SER A 589 4.35 -7.39 -11.56
CA SER A 589 3.29 -8.33 -11.18
C SER A 589 2.68 -9.01 -12.42
N THR A 590 2.13 -10.20 -12.24
CA THR A 590 1.66 -11.08 -13.33
C THR A 590 0.31 -11.71 -13.00
N ASN A 591 -0.41 -12.19 -14.02
CA ASN A 591 -1.73 -12.83 -13.90
C ASN A 591 -2.77 -11.96 -13.17
N ILE A 592 -2.67 -10.65 -13.35
CA ILE A 592 -3.45 -9.64 -12.64
C ILE A 592 -4.92 -9.69 -13.08
N ASN A 593 -5.84 -9.55 -12.13
CA ASN A 593 -7.26 -9.36 -12.40
C ASN A 593 -7.80 -8.16 -11.61
N ILE A 594 -8.04 -7.05 -12.30
CA ILE A 594 -8.70 -5.84 -11.79
C ILE A 594 -10.07 -5.73 -12.43
N ASN A 595 -11.12 -6.05 -11.68
CA ASN A 595 -12.47 -6.12 -12.22
C ASN A 595 -13.49 -5.40 -11.35
N THR A 596 -14.53 -4.81 -11.96
CA THR A 596 -15.70 -4.22 -11.27
C THR A 596 -15.38 -3.10 -10.25
N ASN A 597 -14.23 -2.43 -10.33
CA ASN A 597 -13.89 -1.35 -9.41
C ASN A 597 -14.49 -0.01 -9.88
N LYS A 598 -14.93 0.82 -8.92
CA LYS A 598 -15.42 2.18 -9.14
C LYS A 598 -14.38 3.17 -8.58
N ILE A 599 -13.66 3.86 -9.46
CA ILE A 599 -12.52 4.73 -9.13
C ILE A 599 -12.84 6.17 -9.52
N GLN A 600 -12.91 7.05 -8.52
CA GLN A 600 -13.09 8.49 -8.69
C GLN A 600 -11.82 9.24 -8.30
N LEU A 601 -11.36 10.11 -9.20
CA LEU A 601 -10.10 10.84 -9.13
C LEU A 601 -10.34 12.33 -8.87
N THR A 602 -9.64 12.89 -7.89
CA THR A 602 -9.68 14.33 -7.57
C THR A 602 -8.27 14.89 -7.62
N ASP A 603 -7.89 15.50 -8.75
CA ASP A 603 -6.52 15.98 -9.02
C ASP A 603 -5.44 14.90 -8.82
N ALA A 604 -5.82 13.66 -9.12
CA ALA A 604 -5.05 12.46 -8.84
C ALA A 604 -3.89 12.26 -9.83
N GLU A 605 -2.98 11.34 -9.53
CA GLU A 605 -1.89 10.93 -10.43
C GLU A 605 -2.39 9.89 -11.43
N ASN A 606 -2.93 8.76 -10.96
CA ASN A 606 -3.41 7.68 -11.82
C ASN A 606 -4.61 6.93 -11.23
N GLY A 607 -5.50 6.45 -12.09
CA GLY A 607 -6.56 5.51 -11.69
C GLY A 607 -6.02 4.11 -11.47
N ILE A 608 -5.54 3.48 -12.55
CA ILE A 608 -4.87 2.18 -12.56
C ILE A 608 -3.53 2.32 -13.26
N PHE A 609 -2.43 1.94 -12.62
CA PHE A 609 -1.09 2.10 -13.15
C PHE A 609 -0.27 0.80 -13.08
N PHE A 610 0.26 0.34 -14.20
CA PHE A 610 1.15 -0.82 -14.32
C PHE A 610 2.56 -0.38 -14.67
N TYR A 611 3.54 -0.89 -13.93
CA TYR A 611 4.96 -0.71 -14.18
C TYR A 611 5.66 -2.07 -14.31
N HIS A 612 6.17 -2.45 -15.49
CA HIS A 612 6.75 -3.78 -15.74
C HIS A 612 5.82 -4.97 -15.41
N CYS A 613 4.50 -4.84 -15.60
CA CYS A 613 3.57 -5.95 -15.34
C CYS A 613 3.39 -6.83 -16.58
N GLN A 614 3.88 -8.07 -16.54
CA GLN A 614 4.01 -8.95 -17.71
C GLN A 614 3.12 -10.18 -17.59
N GLY A 615 2.03 -10.21 -18.35
CA GLY A 615 1.29 -11.46 -18.56
C GLY A 615 2.00 -12.37 -19.56
N ASP A 616 1.42 -13.53 -19.81
CA ASP A 616 1.83 -14.41 -20.90
C ASP A 616 0.64 -14.83 -21.77
N ILE A 617 0.88 -15.67 -22.80
CA ILE A 617 -0.16 -16.09 -23.73
C ILE A 617 -1.24 -16.99 -23.09
N ALA A 618 -0.90 -17.75 -22.05
CA ALA A 618 -1.81 -18.60 -21.32
C ALA A 618 -2.49 -17.83 -20.17
N ASN A 619 -1.79 -16.87 -19.56
CA ASN A 619 -2.24 -16.11 -18.41
C ASN A 619 -2.04 -14.60 -18.67
N ARG A 620 -2.97 -14.02 -19.42
CA ARG A 620 -2.99 -12.56 -19.68
C ARG A 620 -3.42 -11.80 -18.43
N ASN A 621 -2.98 -10.55 -18.30
CA ASN A 621 -3.51 -9.64 -17.29
C ASN A 621 -4.88 -9.10 -17.73
N TYR A 622 -5.79 -8.84 -16.80
CA TYR A 622 -7.14 -8.34 -17.06
C TYR A 622 -7.42 -7.05 -16.28
N ILE A 623 -7.87 -6.03 -17.00
CA ILE A 623 -8.47 -4.80 -16.45
C ILE A 623 -9.85 -4.68 -17.09
N THR A 624 -10.90 -5.03 -16.35
CA THR A 624 -12.25 -5.22 -16.93
C THR A 624 -13.39 -4.63 -16.12
N ASN A 625 -14.47 -4.20 -16.76
CA ASN A 625 -15.69 -3.73 -16.08
C ASN A 625 -15.45 -2.65 -15.02
N ASN A 626 -14.41 -1.80 -15.15
CA ASN A 626 -14.15 -0.75 -14.17
C ASN A 626 -14.79 0.57 -14.61
N PHE A 627 -15.33 1.33 -13.65
CA PHE A 627 -15.66 2.74 -13.81
C PHE A 627 -14.48 3.58 -13.32
N ILE A 628 -13.95 4.45 -14.16
CA ILE A 628 -12.84 5.35 -13.81
C ILE A 628 -13.18 6.76 -14.26
N SER A 629 -13.34 7.69 -13.32
CA SER A 629 -13.69 9.06 -13.66
C SER A 629 -13.01 10.12 -12.80
N GLY A 630 -13.04 11.37 -13.24
CA GLY A 630 -12.61 12.51 -12.42
C GLY A 630 -11.55 13.37 -13.11
N ASN A 631 -10.82 14.16 -12.32
CA ASN A 631 -9.74 15.03 -12.81
C ASN A 631 -8.38 14.44 -12.46
N ILE A 632 -7.45 14.54 -13.41
CA ILE A 632 -6.06 14.08 -13.27
C ILE A 632 -5.12 15.28 -13.37
N GLY A 633 -4.15 15.34 -12.46
CA GLY A 633 -3.12 16.39 -12.46
C GLY A 633 -2.21 16.33 -13.70
N SER A 634 -1.59 17.45 -14.08
CA SER A 634 -0.70 17.48 -15.25
C SER A 634 0.71 16.96 -14.93
N ALA A 635 1.00 15.73 -15.38
CA ALA A 635 2.35 15.22 -15.54
C ALA A 635 2.37 14.19 -16.67
N TRP A 636 3.55 14.01 -17.27
CA TRP A 636 3.71 13.19 -18.48
C TRP A 636 3.32 11.72 -18.35
N ASN A 637 3.25 11.20 -17.11
CA ASN A 637 2.97 9.80 -16.78
C ASN A 637 1.62 9.60 -16.06
N HIS A 638 0.77 10.63 -15.99
CA HIS A 638 -0.54 10.54 -15.34
C HIS A 638 -1.63 10.08 -16.32
N SER A 639 -2.53 9.22 -15.87
CA SER A 639 -3.60 8.66 -16.72
C SER A 639 -4.72 7.96 -15.95
N GLY A 640 -5.88 7.81 -16.58
CA GLY A 640 -6.94 6.96 -16.03
C GLY A 640 -6.47 5.51 -15.90
N ILE A 641 -5.96 4.96 -17.02
CA ILE A 641 -5.24 3.68 -17.06
C ILE A 641 -3.87 3.88 -17.73
N GLY A 642 -2.79 3.60 -17.02
CA GLY A 642 -1.42 3.69 -17.52
C GLY A 642 -0.74 2.33 -17.56
N LEU A 643 -0.28 1.89 -18.74
CA LEU A 643 0.54 0.68 -18.89
C LEU A 643 1.94 1.06 -19.36
N PHE A 644 2.94 0.85 -18.51
CA PHE A 644 4.29 1.38 -18.71
C PHE A 644 5.36 0.31 -18.68
N TYR A 645 6.40 0.55 -19.48
CA TYR A 645 7.69 -0.15 -19.47
C TYR A 645 7.57 -1.67 -19.54
N SER A 646 7.54 -2.23 -20.74
CA SER A 646 7.42 -3.67 -21.00
C SER A 646 6.21 -4.33 -20.33
N SER A 647 5.22 -3.56 -19.85
CA SER A 647 3.92 -4.11 -19.46
C SER A 647 3.26 -4.70 -20.69
N SER A 648 2.92 -5.98 -20.64
CA SER A 648 2.54 -6.74 -21.83
C SER A 648 1.55 -7.86 -21.56
N PHE A 649 0.93 -8.38 -22.63
CA PHE A 649 -0.10 -9.42 -22.55
C PHE A 649 -1.27 -9.02 -21.64
N THR A 650 -1.73 -7.77 -21.77
CA THR A 650 -2.83 -7.22 -20.98
C THR A 650 -4.08 -7.08 -21.85
N ASN A 651 -5.21 -7.43 -21.27
CA ASN A 651 -6.56 -7.29 -21.79
C ASN A 651 -7.26 -6.17 -21.02
N VAL A 652 -7.59 -5.10 -21.73
CA VAL A 652 -8.35 -3.96 -21.21
C VAL A 652 -9.71 -4.01 -21.89
N TYR A 653 -10.71 -4.56 -21.21
CA TYR A 653 -12.03 -4.85 -21.78
C TYR A 653 -13.18 -4.21 -21.02
N TYR A 654 -14.19 -3.70 -21.73
CA TYR A 654 -15.43 -3.25 -21.09
C TYR A 654 -15.21 -2.25 -19.94
N ASN A 655 -14.22 -1.37 -19.98
CA ASN A 655 -14.09 -0.31 -18.96
C ASN A 655 -14.84 0.94 -19.43
N SER A 656 -15.42 1.68 -18.50
CA SER A 656 -15.95 3.03 -18.76
C SER A 656 -15.02 4.05 -18.11
N ILE A 657 -14.36 4.87 -18.92
CA ILE A 657 -13.31 5.79 -18.51
C ILE A 657 -13.69 7.21 -18.93
N TYR A 658 -13.93 8.09 -17.96
CA TYR A 658 -14.30 9.48 -18.15
C TYR A 658 -13.33 10.43 -17.42
N ILE A 659 -12.21 10.74 -18.08
CA ILE A 659 -11.18 11.60 -17.50
C ILE A 659 -11.32 13.03 -18.00
N THR A 660 -11.46 13.95 -17.06
CA THR A 660 -11.31 15.40 -17.27
C THR A 660 -9.88 15.83 -16.94
N GLY A 661 -9.40 16.89 -17.58
CA GLY A 661 -8.01 17.37 -17.43
C GLY A 661 -7.20 17.34 -18.73
N THR A 662 -5.92 17.67 -18.65
CA THR A 662 -5.03 17.79 -19.82
C THR A 662 -4.34 16.48 -20.22
N GLU A 663 -4.25 15.53 -19.28
CA GLU A 663 -3.62 14.22 -19.49
C GLU A 663 -4.61 13.20 -20.03
N GLN A 664 -4.16 11.95 -20.25
CA GLN A 664 -4.84 11.00 -21.11
C GLN A 664 -5.71 10.01 -20.33
N ALA A 665 -6.83 9.57 -20.91
CA ALA A 665 -7.65 8.54 -20.27
C ALA A 665 -6.93 7.19 -20.25
N VAL A 666 -6.30 6.80 -21.37
CA VAL A 666 -5.44 5.62 -21.46
C VAL A 666 -4.05 6.01 -21.97
N TYR A 667 -2.99 5.54 -21.32
CA TYR A 667 -1.62 5.75 -21.78
C TYR A 667 -0.82 4.44 -21.84
N LEU A 668 -0.39 4.08 -23.05
CA LEU A 668 0.47 2.93 -23.33
C LEU A 668 1.89 3.40 -23.65
N TYR A 669 2.86 3.11 -22.78
CA TYR A 669 4.23 3.55 -22.92
C TYR A 669 5.22 2.39 -22.92
N ILE A 670 5.81 2.09 -24.08
CA ILE A 670 6.74 0.96 -24.29
C ILE A 670 6.07 -0.36 -23.86
N THR A 671 4.96 -0.71 -24.50
CA THR A 671 4.16 -1.90 -24.18
C THR A 671 4.09 -2.88 -25.35
N ASP A 672 3.65 -4.11 -25.10
CA ASP A 672 3.48 -5.12 -26.15
C ASP A 672 2.29 -6.04 -25.91
N ASN A 673 1.72 -6.61 -26.96
CA ASN A 673 0.58 -7.53 -26.91
C ASN A 673 -0.58 -7.00 -26.05
N ILE A 674 -1.07 -5.79 -26.32
CA ILE A 674 -2.22 -5.21 -25.61
C ILE A 674 -3.50 -5.43 -26.41
N ASN A 675 -4.57 -5.89 -25.76
CA ASN A 675 -5.92 -5.88 -26.32
C ASN A 675 -6.74 -4.78 -25.64
N LEU A 676 -7.37 -3.91 -26.42
CA LEU A 676 -8.22 -2.82 -25.96
C LEU A 676 -9.57 -2.94 -26.67
N ILE A 677 -10.57 -3.58 -26.06
CA ILE A 677 -11.82 -3.95 -26.74
C ILE A 677 -13.05 -3.60 -25.89
N ASN A 678 -14.12 -3.09 -26.52
CA ASN A 678 -15.38 -2.75 -25.85
C ASN A 678 -15.28 -1.71 -24.72
N ASN A 679 -14.29 -0.82 -24.73
CA ASN A 679 -14.18 0.22 -23.70
C ASN A 679 -14.85 1.52 -24.13
N ILE A 680 -15.41 2.26 -23.17
CA ILE A 680 -15.71 3.70 -23.33
C ILE A 680 -14.50 4.49 -22.81
N ILE A 681 -13.90 5.33 -23.66
CA ILE A 681 -12.67 6.08 -23.35
C ILE A 681 -12.87 7.54 -23.75
N ILE A 682 -13.09 8.38 -22.74
CA ILE A 682 -13.44 9.78 -22.93
C ILE A 682 -12.39 10.67 -22.27
N ASN A 683 -11.89 11.63 -23.05
CA ASN A 683 -11.07 12.70 -22.56
C ASN A 683 -11.12 13.89 -23.52
N ASN A 684 -11.31 15.10 -22.98
CA ASN A 684 -11.47 16.32 -23.79
C ASN A 684 -10.24 16.69 -24.62
N ASN A 685 -9.06 16.16 -24.30
CA ASN A 685 -7.81 16.45 -25.00
C ASN A 685 -7.24 15.23 -25.73
N ASN A 686 -7.06 14.11 -25.03
CA ASN A 686 -6.46 12.91 -25.60
C ASN A 686 -6.98 11.62 -24.94
N PRO A 687 -7.97 10.94 -25.54
CA PRO A 687 -8.53 9.70 -25.00
C PRO A 687 -7.50 8.58 -24.85
N ILE A 688 -6.59 8.47 -25.83
CA ILE A 688 -5.58 7.44 -25.82
C ILE A 688 -4.25 7.96 -26.37
N LYS A 689 -3.21 7.81 -25.57
CA LYS A 689 -1.83 8.03 -25.99
C LYS A 689 -1.08 6.72 -26.03
N VAL A 690 -0.30 6.55 -27.07
CA VAL A 690 0.44 5.33 -27.29
C VAL A 690 1.81 5.71 -27.82
N GLN A 691 2.86 5.24 -27.16
CA GLN A 691 4.24 5.58 -27.49
C GLN A 691 5.10 4.32 -27.46
N SER A 692 5.65 4.01 -28.64
CA SER A 692 6.50 2.84 -28.88
C SER A 692 5.87 1.47 -28.54
N PRO A 693 4.58 1.18 -28.84
CA PRO A 693 4.07 -0.18 -28.72
C PRO A 693 4.62 -1.05 -29.86
N THR A 694 4.78 -2.35 -29.63
CA THR A 694 5.10 -3.30 -30.72
C THR A 694 3.88 -4.09 -31.21
N SER A 695 2.85 -4.28 -30.38
CA SER A 695 1.58 -4.92 -30.75
C SER A 695 0.39 -4.40 -29.93
N LEU A 696 -0.59 -3.80 -30.60
CA LEU A 696 -1.85 -3.31 -30.03
C LEU A 696 -3.01 -3.79 -30.93
N ASN A 697 -3.98 -4.47 -30.34
CA ASN A 697 -5.24 -4.84 -30.97
C ASN A 697 -6.35 -4.05 -30.29
N SER A 698 -6.91 -3.06 -30.98
CA SER A 698 -7.88 -2.12 -30.43
C SER A 698 -9.08 -2.02 -31.35
N ASP A 699 -10.25 -2.56 -30.97
CA ASP A 699 -11.49 -2.51 -31.78
C ASP A 699 -12.75 -2.47 -30.90
N TYR A 700 -13.90 -2.10 -31.47
CA TYR A 700 -15.20 -2.02 -30.76
C TYR A 700 -15.21 -1.09 -29.53
N ASN A 701 -14.36 -0.07 -29.47
CA ASN A 701 -14.35 0.91 -28.39
C ASN A 701 -15.20 2.14 -28.74
N CYS A 702 -15.59 2.92 -27.74
CA CYS A 702 -16.20 4.24 -27.89
C CYS A 702 -15.21 5.31 -27.43
N PHE A 703 -14.71 6.14 -28.36
CA PHE A 703 -13.78 7.22 -28.07
C PHE A 703 -14.47 8.59 -28.17
N TYR A 704 -14.13 9.52 -27.28
CA TYR A 704 -14.54 10.92 -27.43
C TYR A 704 -13.45 11.91 -27.07
N ASN A 705 -13.28 12.92 -27.92
CA ASN A 705 -12.44 14.08 -27.72
C ASN A 705 -13.17 15.34 -28.24
N ALA A 706 -13.20 16.40 -27.44
CA ALA A 706 -13.82 17.66 -27.83
C ALA A 706 -13.07 18.36 -28.99
N ASP A 707 -11.75 18.14 -29.09
CA ASP A 707 -10.82 18.87 -29.96
C ASP A 707 -10.28 18.03 -31.14
N TRP A 708 -11.08 17.09 -31.70
CA TRP A 708 -10.67 16.34 -32.90
C TRP A 708 -10.25 17.21 -34.10
N ASN A 709 -10.53 18.52 -34.07
CA ASN A 709 -10.14 19.49 -35.09
C ASN A 709 -8.80 20.21 -34.85
N THR A 710 -8.06 19.93 -33.77
CA THR A 710 -6.74 20.55 -33.54
C THR A 710 -5.59 19.67 -34.04
N THR A 711 -4.51 20.28 -34.53
CA THR A 711 -3.36 19.59 -35.12
C THR A 711 -2.55 18.72 -34.13
N GLN A 712 -2.85 18.75 -32.82
CA GLN A 712 -2.19 17.90 -31.82
C GLN A 712 -2.83 16.51 -31.65
N SER A 713 -4.14 16.34 -31.90
CA SER A 713 -4.84 15.04 -31.86
C SER A 713 -4.60 14.20 -33.14
N ASN A 714 -4.12 14.85 -34.21
CA ASN A 714 -3.96 14.28 -35.54
C ASN A 714 -2.78 13.30 -35.72
N GLY A 715 -1.86 13.20 -34.75
CA GLY A 715 -0.66 12.36 -34.90
C GLY A 715 -0.92 10.85 -34.76
N PHE A 716 -1.86 10.43 -33.90
CA PHE A 716 -1.94 9.02 -33.48
C PHE A 716 -3.32 8.35 -33.68
N MET A 717 -4.44 9.07 -33.61
CA MET A 717 -5.75 8.48 -34.01
C MET A 717 -5.72 8.10 -35.50
N ASN A 718 -5.07 8.91 -36.34
CA ASN A 718 -4.80 8.58 -37.74
C ASN A 718 -3.90 7.35 -37.92
N GLY A 719 -3.08 6.97 -36.93
CA GLY A 719 -2.23 5.78 -36.95
C GLY A 719 -2.96 4.49 -36.55
N LEU A 720 -3.89 4.57 -35.58
CA LEU A 720 -4.81 3.48 -35.24
C LEU A 720 -5.78 3.18 -36.40
N LEU A 721 -6.34 4.25 -37.01
CA LEU A 721 -7.19 4.17 -38.21
C LEU A 721 -6.43 3.66 -39.44
N ALA A 722 -5.14 4.01 -39.60
CA ALA A 722 -4.33 3.58 -40.75
C ALA A 722 -3.91 2.09 -40.72
N ASN A 723 -3.93 1.44 -39.55
CA ASN A 723 -3.56 0.02 -39.40
C ASN A 723 -4.77 -0.95 -39.39
N ASN A 724 -5.99 -0.46 -39.64
CA ASN A 724 -7.25 -1.23 -39.60
C ASN A 724 -7.55 -1.94 -38.27
N THR A 725 -6.93 -1.54 -37.16
CA THR A 725 -7.17 -2.23 -35.89
C THR A 725 -8.51 -1.87 -35.27
N ASP A 726 -9.07 -0.69 -35.55
CA ASP A 726 -10.17 -0.05 -34.80
C ASP A 726 -11.44 0.21 -35.65
N SER A 727 -11.71 -0.67 -36.62
CA SER A 727 -12.71 -0.42 -37.67
C SER A 727 -14.17 -0.43 -37.21
N ASN A 728 -14.47 -1.06 -36.07
CA ASN A 728 -15.81 -1.16 -35.50
C ASN A 728 -16.00 -0.20 -34.30
N SER A 729 -14.99 0.61 -33.99
CA SER A 729 -15.08 1.61 -32.93
C SER A 729 -15.92 2.82 -33.32
N ILE A 730 -16.48 3.47 -32.30
CA ILE A 730 -17.41 4.60 -32.42
C ILE A 730 -16.75 5.84 -31.82
N TYR A 731 -17.02 7.01 -32.42
CA TYR A 731 -16.37 8.27 -32.08
C TYR A 731 -17.43 9.29 -31.64
N ILE A 732 -17.88 9.18 -30.39
CA ILE A 732 -19.04 9.92 -29.87
C ILE A 732 -18.97 10.03 -28.34
N LEU A 733 -19.52 11.11 -27.77
CA LEU A 733 -19.63 11.26 -26.32
C LEU A 733 -20.90 10.56 -25.84
N PRO A 734 -20.81 9.51 -25.00
CA PRO A 734 -21.99 9.02 -24.31
C PRO A 734 -22.42 9.88 -23.16
N TYR A 735 -23.73 9.88 -22.93
CA TYR A 735 -24.32 10.42 -21.72
C TYR A 735 -24.14 9.43 -20.56
N PHE A 736 -23.73 9.91 -19.40
CA PHE A 736 -23.69 9.15 -18.15
C PHE A 736 -24.64 9.76 -17.13
N ILE A 737 -25.14 8.96 -16.19
CA ILE A 737 -26.00 9.44 -15.09
C ILE A 737 -25.34 10.61 -14.35
N SER A 738 -24.03 10.54 -14.10
CA SER A 738 -23.23 11.66 -13.58
C SER A 738 -21.72 11.47 -13.84
N ASN A 739 -20.91 12.48 -13.52
CA ASN A 739 -19.44 12.37 -13.63
C ASN A 739 -18.83 11.33 -12.68
N SER A 740 -19.53 10.93 -11.61
CA SER A 740 -19.10 9.90 -10.65
C SER A 740 -19.82 8.56 -10.86
N ASP A 741 -20.82 8.53 -11.73
CA ASP A 741 -21.65 7.37 -11.97
C ASP A 741 -21.79 7.14 -13.48
N LEU A 742 -20.98 6.21 -13.99
CA LEU A 742 -20.80 5.98 -15.43
C LEU A 742 -21.76 4.94 -16.02
N HIS A 743 -22.87 4.64 -15.32
CA HIS A 743 -23.99 3.96 -15.98
C HIS A 743 -24.56 4.84 -17.09
N THR A 744 -25.14 4.22 -18.10
CA THR A 744 -25.57 4.90 -19.31
C THR A 744 -26.78 4.22 -19.94
N GLY A 745 -27.67 5.01 -20.57
CA GLY A 745 -28.79 4.50 -21.36
C GLY A 745 -28.59 4.69 -22.87
N SER A 746 -27.36 4.97 -23.28
CA SER A 746 -27.10 5.66 -24.53
C SER A 746 -27.14 4.73 -25.75
N TYR A 747 -28.01 5.06 -26.72
CA TYR A 747 -28.37 4.14 -27.80
C TYR A 747 -27.20 3.71 -28.72
N PHE A 748 -26.20 4.56 -28.94
CA PHE A 748 -25.13 4.26 -29.91
C PHE A 748 -24.05 3.32 -29.35
N ILE A 749 -24.04 3.01 -28.06
CA ILE A 749 -23.17 1.97 -27.46
C ILE A 749 -23.96 0.70 -27.11
N ASP A 750 -25.29 0.79 -27.12
CA ASP A 750 -26.22 -0.33 -26.93
C ASP A 750 -26.09 -1.37 -28.07
N ASN A 751 -25.83 -2.61 -27.68
CA ASN A 751 -25.61 -3.79 -28.49
C ASN A 751 -24.54 -3.57 -29.59
N LYS A 752 -23.54 -2.71 -29.34
CA LYS A 752 -22.48 -2.39 -30.33
C LYS A 752 -21.14 -3.04 -30.08
N GLY A 753 -20.95 -3.70 -28.93
CA GLY A 753 -19.73 -4.42 -28.61
C GLY A 753 -19.62 -5.77 -29.33
N THR A 754 -18.47 -6.41 -29.16
CA THR A 754 -18.20 -7.78 -29.59
C THR A 754 -18.18 -8.74 -28.39
N PRO A 755 -18.79 -9.94 -28.43
CA PRO A 755 -18.82 -10.84 -27.29
C PRO A 755 -17.42 -11.40 -26.96
N LEU A 756 -17.01 -11.26 -25.70
CA LEU A 756 -15.78 -11.84 -25.16
C LEU A 756 -16.14 -12.95 -24.16
N THR A 757 -15.85 -14.20 -24.50
CA THR A 757 -16.32 -15.38 -23.76
C THR A 757 -15.83 -15.47 -22.31
N GLU A 758 -14.72 -14.80 -22.01
CA GLU A 758 -14.11 -14.74 -20.68
C GLU A 758 -14.80 -13.73 -19.74
N ILE A 759 -15.57 -12.77 -20.26
CA ILE A 759 -16.28 -11.74 -19.47
C ILE A 759 -17.79 -11.86 -19.74
N THR A 760 -18.50 -12.53 -18.84
CA THR A 760 -19.92 -12.87 -19.02
C THR A 760 -20.89 -11.95 -18.26
N THR A 761 -20.39 -11.12 -17.36
CA THR A 761 -21.19 -10.16 -16.60
C THR A 761 -20.54 -8.78 -16.65
N ASP A 762 -21.33 -7.76 -16.36
CA ASP A 762 -20.90 -6.36 -16.32
C ASP A 762 -20.46 -5.92 -14.91
N ILE A 763 -20.46 -4.61 -14.64
CA ILE A 763 -20.04 -4.02 -13.37
C ILE A 763 -21.01 -4.27 -12.20
N ASP A 764 -22.31 -4.45 -12.46
CA ASP A 764 -23.33 -4.69 -11.44
C ASP A 764 -23.72 -6.19 -11.34
N GLY A 765 -23.08 -7.02 -12.16
CA GLY A 765 -23.25 -8.47 -12.16
C GLY A 765 -24.35 -8.95 -13.10
N GLU A 766 -24.84 -8.09 -13.98
CA GLU A 766 -25.85 -8.40 -14.98
C GLU A 766 -25.22 -9.20 -16.14
N PRO A 767 -25.90 -10.24 -16.68
CA PRO A 767 -25.36 -11.01 -17.78
C PRO A 767 -25.22 -10.18 -19.06
N ARG A 768 -24.04 -10.22 -19.67
CA ARG A 768 -23.82 -9.59 -20.98
C ARG A 768 -24.55 -10.34 -22.09
N ASN A 769 -25.02 -9.61 -23.10
CA ASN A 769 -25.60 -10.21 -24.29
C ASN A 769 -24.54 -11.08 -25.00
N PRO A 770 -24.83 -12.37 -25.23
CA PRO A 770 -23.84 -13.31 -25.76
C PRO A 770 -23.51 -13.10 -27.26
N LEU A 771 -24.23 -12.24 -27.96
CA LEU A 771 -24.04 -11.96 -29.39
C LEU A 771 -23.63 -10.51 -29.64
N THR A 772 -24.22 -9.58 -28.91
CA THR A 772 -24.07 -8.13 -29.11
C THR A 772 -24.06 -7.43 -27.76
N PRO A 773 -23.00 -7.56 -26.95
CA PRO A 773 -22.91 -6.87 -25.67
C PRO A 773 -22.79 -5.35 -25.86
N ASP A 774 -22.95 -4.60 -24.78
CA ASP A 774 -22.74 -3.16 -24.82
C ASP A 774 -21.25 -2.79 -24.78
N ILE A 775 -20.91 -1.64 -25.35
CA ILE A 775 -19.58 -1.05 -25.18
C ILE A 775 -19.55 -0.35 -23.82
N GLY A 776 -18.57 -0.68 -22.98
CA GLY A 776 -18.40 -0.13 -21.64
C GLY A 776 -18.63 -1.14 -20.52
N ALA A 777 -18.49 -0.67 -19.28
CA ALA A 777 -18.57 -1.50 -18.07
C ALA A 777 -19.99 -1.90 -17.65
N ASP A 778 -21.00 -1.27 -18.22
CA ASP A 778 -22.43 -1.42 -17.90
C ASP A 778 -23.14 -2.12 -19.05
N GLU A 779 -23.98 -3.12 -18.78
CA GLU A 779 -24.87 -3.75 -19.76
C GLU A 779 -26.31 -3.32 -19.48
N PHE A 780 -26.95 -2.71 -20.48
CA PHE A 780 -28.25 -2.08 -20.34
C PHE A 780 -29.14 -2.37 -21.55
N THR A 781 -30.31 -1.76 -21.57
CA THR A 781 -31.17 -1.75 -22.75
C THR A 781 -31.64 -0.32 -22.94
N SER A 782 -31.27 0.29 -24.06
CA SER A 782 -31.69 1.64 -24.36
C SER A 782 -33.22 1.71 -24.49
N SER A 783 -33.82 2.78 -23.98
CA SER A 783 -35.22 3.10 -24.22
C SER A 783 -35.47 3.53 -25.67
N CYS A 784 -34.40 3.86 -26.40
CA CYS A 784 -34.44 4.31 -27.78
C CYS A 784 -34.52 3.12 -28.75
N THR A 785 -35.36 3.25 -29.78
CA THR A 785 -35.43 2.27 -30.89
C THR A 785 -34.52 2.64 -32.07
N GLY A 786 -33.86 3.79 -31.97
CA GLY A 786 -33.06 4.39 -33.03
C GLY A 786 -32.80 5.88 -32.76
N PRO A 787 -31.89 6.52 -33.51
CA PRO A 787 -31.74 7.96 -33.49
C PRO A 787 -33.00 8.65 -34.00
N LEU A 788 -33.34 9.79 -33.39
CA LEU A 788 -34.53 10.53 -33.78
C LEU A 788 -34.38 11.11 -35.19
N SER A 789 -35.46 11.00 -35.95
CA SER A 789 -35.63 11.57 -37.29
C SER A 789 -37.11 11.69 -37.61
N GLY A 790 -37.52 12.79 -38.24
CA GLY A 790 -38.88 13.05 -38.64
C GLY A 790 -39.72 13.69 -37.54
N ASN A 791 -41.02 13.38 -37.54
CA ASN A 791 -42.01 14.03 -36.67
C ASN A 791 -42.31 13.14 -35.46
N TYR A 792 -42.36 13.74 -34.28
CA TYR A 792 -42.75 13.15 -33.01
C TYR A 792 -43.80 14.03 -32.36
N THR A 793 -44.65 13.46 -31.53
CA THR A 793 -45.72 14.17 -30.84
C THR A 793 -45.41 14.32 -29.35
N ILE A 794 -45.64 15.51 -28.79
CA ILE A 794 -45.53 15.76 -27.34
C ILE A 794 -46.92 15.93 -26.77
N GLY A 795 -47.30 15.12 -25.78
CA GLY A 795 -48.59 15.21 -25.10
C GLY A 795 -48.97 13.90 -24.43
N VAL A 796 -50.08 13.90 -23.67
CA VAL A 796 -50.49 12.73 -22.86
C VAL A 796 -50.65 11.45 -23.70
N THR A 797 -50.99 11.59 -24.98
CA THR A 797 -51.11 10.47 -25.93
C THR A 797 -50.02 10.44 -26.99
N GLY A 798 -49.05 11.36 -26.92
CA GLY A 798 -47.98 11.50 -27.90
C GLY A 798 -46.86 10.49 -27.72
N ASP A 799 -45.89 10.55 -28.64
CA ASP A 799 -44.65 9.77 -28.58
C ASP A 799 -43.85 10.08 -27.31
N PHE A 800 -43.93 11.34 -26.85
CA PHE A 800 -43.38 11.79 -25.58
C PHE A 800 -44.47 12.41 -24.72
N ALA A 801 -44.57 12.00 -23.46
CA ALA A 801 -45.62 12.48 -22.55
C ALA A 801 -45.49 13.97 -22.18
N SER A 802 -44.29 14.56 -22.36
CA SER A 802 -43.93 15.89 -21.85
C SER A 802 -42.76 16.50 -22.64
N PHE A 803 -42.53 17.82 -22.50
CA PHE A 803 -41.37 18.48 -23.09
C PHE A 803 -40.06 17.90 -22.53
N HIS A 804 -40.01 17.67 -21.22
CA HIS A 804 -38.88 17.04 -20.55
C HIS A 804 -38.54 15.67 -21.14
N ASN A 805 -39.55 14.82 -21.41
CA ASN A 805 -39.31 13.50 -22.03
C ASN A 805 -38.76 13.62 -23.46
N ALA A 806 -39.29 14.56 -24.26
CA ALA A 806 -38.81 14.79 -25.62
C ALA A 806 -37.36 15.30 -25.65
N VAL A 807 -37.02 16.22 -24.74
CA VAL A 807 -35.65 16.74 -24.63
C VAL A 807 -34.67 15.69 -24.11
N ALA A 808 -35.07 14.89 -23.11
CA ALA A 808 -34.24 13.76 -22.67
C ALA A 808 -33.94 12.79 -23.82
N ALA A 809 -34.93 12.49 -24.66
CA ALA A 809 -34.73 11.63 -25.83
C ALA A 809 -33.76 12.22 -26.88
N LEU A 810 -33.68 13.55 -27.02
CA LEU A 810 -32.65 14.17 -27.87
C LEU A 810 -31.24 13.86 -27.35
N THR A 811 -31.06 13.83 -26.02
CA THR A 811 -29.78 13.49 -25.38
C THR A 811 -29.50 11.98 -25.43
N ASP A 812 -30.49 11.15 -25.10
CA ASP A 812 -30.33 9.70 -24.96
C ASP A 812 -30.23 8.97 -26.30
N CYS A 813 -31.09 9.35 -27.25
CA CYS A 813 -31.19 8.70 -28.56
C CYS A 813 -30.31 9.39 -29.61
N GLY A 814 -30.05 10.69 -29.44
CA GLY A 814 -29.49 11.56 -30.47
C GLY A 814 -30.38 11.69 -31.71
N ILE A 815 -29.87 12.37 -32.75
CA ILE A 815 -30.61 12.69 -33.98
C ILE A 815 -29.82 12.27 -35.23
N GLN A 816 -30.49 11.67 -36.20
CA GLN A 816 -29.89 11.29 -37.50
C GLN A 816 -30.26 12.23 -38.64
N ASP A 817 -31.41 12.91 -38.53
CA ASP A 817 -31.92 13.89 -39.50
C ASP A 817 -32.76 14.95 -38.76
N SER A 818 -33.44 15.86 -39.48
CA SER A 818 -34.34 16.85 -38.90
C SER A 818 -35.38 16.23 -37.97
N VAL A 819 -35.57 16.83 -36.79
CA VAL A 819 -36.57 16.40 -35.81
C VAL A 819 -37.62 17.50 -35.63
N THR A 820 -38.89 17.14 -35.71
CA THR A 820 -40.02 18.04 -35.42
C THR A 820 -40.86 17.46 -34.30
N PHE A 821 -40.99 18.19 -33.20
CA PHE A 821 -41.91 17.89 -32.11
C PHE A 821 -43.21 18.66 -32.29
N GLU A 822 -44.28 17.95 -32.65
CA GLU A 822 -45.64 18.45 -32.79
C GLU A 822 -46.39 18.31 -31.45
N VAL A 823 -46.58 19.42 -30.75
CA VAL A 823 -47.14 19.44 -29.39
C VAL A 823 -48.67 19.44 -29.42
N GLU A 824 -49.28 18.45 -28.74
CA GLU A 824 -50.71 18.34 -28.51
C GLU A 824 -51.22 19.51 -27.66
N SER A 825 -52.47 19.92 -27.87
CA SER A 825 -53.08 21.00 -27.10
C SER A 825 -53.11 20.67 -25.60
N GLY A 826 -52.63 21.59 -24.77
CA GLY A 826 -52.52 21.36 -23.33
C GLY A 826 -51.75 22.46 -22.60
N THR A 827 -51.72 22.32 -21.27
CA THR A 827 -50.87 23.13 -20.39
C THR A 827 -49.81 22.23 -19.78
N TYR A 828 -48.56 22.57 -20.01
CA TYR A 828 -47.38 21.85 -19.57
C TYR A 828 -46.70 22.69 -18.49
N ASN A 829 -46.65 22.18 -17.26
CA ASN A 829 -46.06 22.88 -16.13
C ASN A 829 -44.65 22.33 -15.86
N GLU A 830 -43.69 22.75 -16.68
CA GLU A 830 -42.36 22.16 -16.78
C GLU A 830 -41.32 23.27 -17.02
N GLN A 831 -40.15 23.14 -16.40
CA GLN A 831 -38.97 23.89 -16.79
C GLN A 831 -38.18 23.08 -17.80
N VAL A 832 -37.85 23.70 -18.94
CA VAL A 832 -37.25 22.99 -20.07
C VAL A 832 -35.93 23.64 -20.43
N THR A 833 -34.87 22.85 -20.59
CA THR A 833 -33.59 23.29 -21.15
C THR A 833 -33.24 22.40 -22.31
N ILE A 834 -33.20 22.94 -23.52
CA ILE A 834 -32.62 22.25 -24.66
C ILE A 834 -31.16 22.67 -24.79
N ASP A 835 -30.28 21.71 -24.55
CA ASP A 835 -28.83 21.86 -24.59
C ASP A 835 -28.31 21.26 -25.91
N GLY A 836 -27.37 21.92 -26.57
CA GLY A 836 -26.82 21.48 -27.86
C GLY A 836 -25.79 20.36 -27.77
N ASN A 837 -25.55 19.78 -26.59
CA ASN A 837 -24.89 18.47 -26.41
C ASN A 837 -25.75 17.30 -26.95
N ILE A 838 -26.35 17.49 -28.13
CA ILE A 838 -27.17 16.53 -28.85
C ILE A 838 -26.29 15.80 -29.85
N ILE A 839 -26.38 14.48 -29.79
CA ILE A 839 -25.60 13.58 -30.62
C ILE A 839 -26.13 13.58 -32.05
N ASN A 840 -25.29 13.92 -33.03
CA ASN A 840 -25.64 13.92 -34.46
C ASN A 840 -25.02 12.70 -35.18
N TYR A 841 -25.85 11.78 -35.67
CA TYR A 841 -25.40 10.52 -36.32
C TYR A 841 -24.91 10.71 -37.76
N THR A 842 -25.24 11.83 -38.39
CA THR A 842 -24.75 12.16 -39.72
C THR A 842 -24.10 13.53 -39.72
N ASN A 843 -23.10 13.72 -40.59
CA ASN A 843 -22.35 14.97 -40.66
C ASN A 843 -23.27 16.19 -40.83
N GLY A 844 -22.95 17.26 -40.08
CA GLY A 844 -23.67 18.51 -40.07
C GLY A 844 -24.79 18.56 -39.04
N ILE A 845 -24.97 19.74 -38.43
CA ILE A 845 -26.00 19.99 -37.43
C ILE A 845 -27.39 19.82 -38.05
N LYS A 846 -28.29 19.10 -37.36
CA LYS A 846 -29.67 18.88 -37.85
C LYS A 846 -30.65 19.85 -37.19
N PRO A 847 -31.65 20.35 -37.94
CA PRO A 847 -32.63 21.26 -37.39
C PRO A 847 -33.57 20.54 -36.44
N ILE A 848 -33.87 21.19 -35.32
CA ILE A 848 -34.87 20.74 -34.34
C ILE A 848 -35.99 21.77 -34.35
N THR A 849 -37.22 21.33 -34.53
CA THR A 849 -38.41 22.19 -34.53
C THR A 849 -39.34 21.75 -33.41
N ILE A 850 -39.84 22.68 -32.61
CA ILE A 850 -40.91 22.46 -31.65
C ILE A 850 -42.08 23.34 -32.08
N VAL A 851 -43.22 22.73 -32.38
CA VAL A 851 -44.38 23.41 -32.97
C VAL A 851 -45.69 22.90 -32.41
N SER A 852 -46.70 23.76 -32.25
CA SER A 852 -48.06 23.32 -31.93
C SER A 852 -48.65 22.50 -33.10
N GLN A 853 -49.29 21.36 -32.81
CA GLN A 853 -50.00 20.56 -33.82
C GLN A 853 -51.06 21.36 -34.58
N THR A 854 -51.68 22.35 -33.93
CA THR A 854 -52.73 23.17 -34.53
C THR A 854 -52.19 24.43 -35.17
N THR A 855 -50.88 24.71 -35.07
CA THR A 855 -50.23 25.97 -35.44
C THR A 855 -50.77 27.21 -34.72
N ASN A 856 -51.62 27.02 -33.71
CA ASN A 856 -52.21 28.09 -32.91
C ASN A 856 -51.51 28.16 -31.54
N PRO A 857 -50.85 29.30 -31.21
CA PRO A 857 -50.10 29.43 -29.96
C PRO A 857 -50.96 29.35 -28.70
N ASN A 858 -52.27 29.56 -28.79
CA ASN A 858 -53.15 29.46 -27.61
C ASN A 858 -53.43 28.01 -27.18
N ASP A 859 -53.17 27.03 -28.04
CA ASP A 859 -53.52 25.65 -27.77
C ASP A 859 -52.45 24.93 -26.94
N VAL A 860 -51.21 25.40 -26.96
CA VAL A 860 -50.07 24.83 -26.24
C VAL A 860 -49.49 25.88 -25.31
N ILE A 861 -49.57 25.66 -24.00
CA ILE A 861 -49.06 26.57 -22.97
C ILE A 861 -47.98 25.87 -22.16
N LEU A 862 -46.72 26.28 -22.32
CA LEU A 862 -45.62 25.89 -21.45
C LEU A 862 -45.44 26.95 -20.36
N LYS A 863 -45.46 26.54 -19.10
CA LYS A 863 -45.28 27.44 -17.96
C LYS A 863 -44.47 26.82 -16.84
N TYR A 864 -43.83 27.66 -16.03
CA TYR A 864 -43.08 27.19 -14.86
C TYR A 864 -43.04 28.22 -13.74
N ASN A 865 -43.09 27.75 -12.49
CA ASN A 865 -42.95 28.56 -11.28
C ASN A 865 -41.47 28.64 -10.87
N ALA A 866 -40.75 29.60 -11.45
CA ALA A 866 -39.31 29.77 -11.32
C ALA A 866 -38.85 30.29 -9.94
N ASP A 867 -37.55 30.13 -9.63
CA ASP A 867 -36.91 30.61 -8.39
C ASP A 867 -35.67 31.49 -8.67
N THR A 868 -34.89 31.83 -7.63
CA THR A 868 -33.68 32.66 -7.76
C THR A 868 -32.53 32.00 -8.54
N LEU A 869 -32.44 30.67 -8.52
CA LEU A 869 -31.36 29.90 -9.16
C LEU A 869 -31.73 29.53 -10.59
N ASN A 870 -32.99 29.14 -10.80
CA ASN A 870 -33.55 28.68 -12.07
C ASN A 870 -34.66 29.63 -12.54
N ASN A 871 -34.30 30.91 -12.70
CA ASN A 871 -35.19 31.99 -13.13
C ASN A 871 -35.50 31.93 -14.63
N PHE A 872 -36.06 30.83 -15.16
CA PHE A 872 -36.49 30.72 -16.56
C PHE A 872 -37.63 29.70 -16.74
N THR A 873 -38.36 29.74 -17.86
CA THR A 873 -39.31 28.67 -18.24
C THR A 873 -38.73 27.75 -19.31
N PHE A 874 -38.20 28.34 -20.39
CA PHE A 874 -37.55 27.61 -21.49
C PHE A 874 -36.15 28.16 -21.73
N LYS A 875 -35.13 27.31 -21.70
CA LYS A 875 -33.73 27.67 -21.94
C LYS A 875 -33.21 27.03 -23.21
N ILE A 876 -32.50 27.83 -24.01
CA ILE A 876 -31.80 27.44 -25.23
C ILE A 876 -30.32 27.60 -24.95
N LYS A 877 -29.60 26.47 -24.89
CA LYS A 877 -28.19 26.45 -24.48
C LYS A 877 -27.32 25.73 -25.50
N ASP A 878 -26.20 26.35 -25.89
CA ASP A 878 -25.13 25.73 -26.71
C ASP A 878 -25.61 25.02 -28.00
N ILE A 879 -26.75 25.42 -28.55
CA ILE A 879 -27.46 24.73 -29.64
C ILE A 879 -27.54 25.56 -30.92
N SER A 880 -27.49 24.89 -32.06
CA SER A 880 -27.74 25.52 -33.36
C SER A 880 -28.94 24.92 -34.10
N HIS A 881 -29.56 25.70 -34.99
CA HIS A 881 -30.68 25.27 -35.84
C HIS A 881 -31.97 24.85 -35.09
N LEU A 882 -32.25 25.46 -33.95
CA LEU A 882 -33.53 25.28 -33.22
C LEU A 882 -34.61 26.23 -33.74
N THR A 883 -35.82 25.74 -33.96
CA THR A 883 -37.02 26.54 -34.20
C THR A 883 -38.07 26.28 -33.13
N LEU A 884 -38.55 27.34 -32.48
CA LEU A 884 -39.72 27.30 -31.60
C LEU A 884 -40.86 28.07 -32.28
N ASP A 885 -41.92 27.38 -32.69
CA ASP A 885 -42.98 27.96 -33.52
C ASP A 885 -44.39 27.76 -32.96
N GLY A 886 -45.16 28.84 -32.86
CA GLY A 886 -46.59 28.76 -32.65
C GLY A 886 -47.03 28.13 -31.32
N ILE A 887 -46.32 28.37 -30.21
CA ILE A 887 -46.73 27.98 -28.85
C ILE A 887 -46.81 29.19 -27.90
N THR A 888 -47.43 29.02 -26.73
CA THR A 888 -47.34 29.97 -25.61
C THR A 888 -46.27 29.52 -24.62
N VAL A 889 -45.36 30.41 -24.25
CA VAL A 889 -44.43 30.23 -23.12
C VAL A 889 -44.68 31.33 -22.10
N GLU A 890 -44.86 30.98 -20.82
CA GLU A 890 -45.15 31.97 -19.78
C GLU A 890 -44.53 31.69 -18.42
N ALA A 891 -44.14 32.75 -17.72
CA ALA A 891 -43.71 32.64 -16.32
C ALA A 891 -44.93 32.51 -15.40
N ASP A 892 -44.96 31.46 -14.57
CA ASP A 892 -46.01 31.23 -13.56
C ASP A 892 -45.68 31.93 -12.23
N ASP A 893 -44.40 32.20 -11.98
CA ASP A 893 -43.95 32.93 -10.78
C ASP A 893 -44.27 34.43 -10.85
N THR A 894 -44.31 35.08 -9.68
CA THR A 894 -44.66 36.51 -9.56
C THR A 894 -43.47 37.45 -9.33
N SER A 895 -42.28 36.89 -9.11
CA SER A 895 -41.04 37.60 -8.76
C SER A 895 -39.93 37.38 -9.79
N PHE A 896 -39.81 36.16 -10.30
CA PHE A 896 -38.86 35.67 -11.29
C PHE A 896 -39.58 35.52 -12.63
N GLY A 897 -38.97 35.96 -13.72
CA GLY A 897 -39.69 36.10 -14.98
C GLY A 897 -38.84 36.22 -16.22
N ARG A 898 -37.69 35.52 -16.28
CA ARG A 898 -37.21 35.13 -17.61
C ARG A 898 -38.13 34.07 -18.17
N VAL A 899 -38.64 34.27 -19.37
CA VAL A 899 -39.56 33.29 -19.99
C VAL A 899 -38.75 32.40 -20.90
N ILE A 900 -38.06 32.99 -21.88
CA ILE A 900 -37.09 32.31 -22.74
C ILE A 900 -35.69 32.83 -22.42
N ASP A 901 -34.77 31.92 -22.11
CA ASP A 901 -33.40 32.20 -21.70
C ASP A 901 -32.40 31.63 -22.72
N PHE A 902 -31.39 32.40 -23.09
CA PHE A 902 -30.35 32.01 -24.04
C PHE A 902 -28.98 32.03 -23.36
N GLU A 903 -28.27 30.91 -23.41
CA GLU A 903 -26.98 30.70 -22.75
C GLU A 903 -25.97 30.04 -23.70
N GLY A 904 -24.70 30.45 -23.64
CA GLY A 904 -23.63 29.78 -24.39
C GLY A 904 -23.58 30.15 -25.88
N ILE A 905 -23.18 29.20 -26.74
CA ILE A 905 -23.06 29.42 -28.19
C ILE A 905 -24.36 29.03 -28.89
N VAL A 906 -25.13 30.02 -29.36
CA VAL A 906 -26.42 29.78 -30.02
C VAL A 906 -26.42 30.37 -31.43
N ASP A 907 -26.64 29.51 -32.44
CA ASP A 907 -26.64 29.91 -33.86
C ASP A 907 -27.86 29.41 -34.63
N SER A 908 -28.25 30.13 -35.67
CA SER A 908 -29.29 29.75 -36.62
C SER A 908 -30.63 29.40 -35.96
N CYS A 909 -30.93 30.02 -34.81
CA CYS A 909 -32.14 29.75 -34.03
C CYS A 909 -33.27 30.73 -34.35
N THR A 910 -34.50 30.23 -34.43
CA THR A 910 -35.69 31.00 -34.79
C THR A 910 -36.78 30.83 -33.75
N ILE A 911 -37.25 31.95 -33.19
CA ILE A 911 -38.42 32.02 -32.32
C ILE A 911 -39.53 32.69 -33.14
N SER A 912 -40.56 31.94 -33.52
CA SER A 912 -41.59 32.41 -34.43
C SER A 912 -43.03 32.19 -33.97
N ASN A 913 -43.92 33.14 -34.26
CA ASN A 913 -45.37 33.01 -34.05
C ASN A 913 -45.81 32.62 -32.62
N ASN A 914 -44.95 32.83 -31.61
CA ASN A 914 -45.23 32.43 -30.23
C ASN A 914 -45.98 33.53 -29.47
N ILE A 915 -46.64 33.16 -28.37
CA ILE A 915 -47.06 34.09 -27.32
C ILE A 915 -46.09 33.93 -26.14
N ILE A 916 -45.42 35.02 -25.74
CA ILE A 916 -44.44 35.01 -24.65
C ILE A 916 -44.96 35.93 -23.55
N ASN A 917 -45.42 35.36 -22.44
CA ASN A 917 -45.98 36.15 -21.33
C ASN A 917 -44.99 36.23 -20.16
N GLY A 918 -44.43 37.42 -19.96
CA GLY A 918 -43.64 37.74 -18.76
C GLY A 918 -44.51 38.09 -17.55
N VAL A 919 -43.84 38.33 -16.43
CA VAL A 919 -44.48 38.68 -15.16
C VAL A 919 -44.85 40.16 -15.13
N ASN A 920 -46.01 40.48 -14.54
CA ASN A 920 -46.46 41.85 -14.33
C ASN A 920 -46.05 42.41 -12.94
N SER A 921 -44.77 42.32 -12.55
CA SER A 921 -44.26 42.78 -11.23
C SER A 921 -43.16 43.86 -11.35
N ALA A 922 -42.77 44.49 -10.24
CA ALA A 922 -42.05 45.77 -10.25
C ALA A 922 -40.54 45.68 -10.51
N ASN A 923 -39.90 44.52 -10.35
CA ASN A 923 -38.44 44.39 -10.45
C ASN A 923 -38.03 42.99 -10.98
N GLN A 924 -37.16 42.97 -12.01
CA GLN A 924 -36.31 41.84 -12.48
C GLN A 924 -36.89 40.75 -13.41
N THR A 925 -37.76 41.07 -14.37
CA THR A 925 -38.31 40.06 -15.30
C THR A 925 -38.15 40.43 -16.78
N THR A 926 -37.34 39.71 -17.54
CA THR A 926 -37.14 39.94 -18.99
C THR A 926 -37.80 38.82 -19.76
N CYS A 927 -38.74 39.08 -20.68
CA CYS A 927 -39.43 37.98 -21.35
C CYS A 927 -38.45 37.09 -22.13
N VAL A 928 -37.58 37.68 -22.94
CA VAL A 928 -36.52 36.98 -23.67
C VAL A 928 -35.15 37.52 -23.26
N TYR A 929 -34.35 36.68 -22.62
CA TYR A 929 -33.05 37.04 -22.06
C TYR A 929 -31.91 36.46 -22.89
N LEU A 930 -31.04 37.30 -23.43
CA LEU A 930 -29.88 36.92 -24.26
C LEU A 930 -28.56 37.51 -23.75
N GLU A 931 -28.43 37.67 -22.45
CA GLU A 931 -27.27 38.35 -21.85
C GLU A 931 -26.11 37.41 -21.48
N GLU A 932 -26.33 36.09 -21.56
CA GLU A 932 -25.40 35.01 -21.22
C GLU A 932 -24.84 34.27 -22.46
N LEU A 933 -24.82 34.94 -23.62
CA LEU A 933 -24.26 34.39 -24.87
C LEU A 933 -22.74 34.52 -24.96
N ASN A 934 -22.09 33.47 -25.48
CA ASN A 934 -20.66 33.42 -25.79
C ASN A 934 -20.38 33.78 -27.27
N GLU A 935 -19.18 34.27 -27.57
CA GLU A 935 -18.81 34.69 -28.94
C GLU A 935 -18.41 33.51 -29.83
N ASP A 936 -18.87 33.54 -31.09
CA ASP A 936 -18.44 32.66 -32.19
C ASP A 936 -18.37 33.48 -33.50
N SER A 937 -17.80 32.89 -34.56
CA SER A 937 -17.48 33.54 -35.84
C SER A 937 -18.69 34.12 -36.59
N LEU A 938 -19.87 33.49 -36.52
CA LEU A 938 -21.13 34.00 -37.03
C LEU A 938 -22.30 33.34 -36.31
N MET A 939 -23.12 34.13 -35.63
CA MET A 939 -24.35 33.67 -34.97
C MET A 939 -25.56 34.43 -35.50
N ILE A 940 -26.63 33.73 -35.84
CA ILE A 940 -27.89 34.35 -36.30
C ILE A 940 -29.06 33.92 -35.42
N ILE A 941 -29.70 34.88 -34.76
CA ILE A 941 -30.93 34.65 -33.98
C ILE A 941 -32.07 35.48 -34.55
N THR A 942 -33.19 34.82 -34.85
CA THR A 942 -34.36 35.46 -35.47
C THR A 942 -35.58 35.38 -34.55
N PHE A 943 -36.20 36.54 -34.32
CA PHE A 943 -37.48 36.67 -33.63
C PHE A 943 -38.51 37.21 -34.63
N THR A 944 -39.53 36.41 -34.97
CA THR A 944 -40.55 36.85 -35.94
C THR A 944 -41.99 36.48 -35.61
N GLY A 945 -42.94 37.40 -35.80
CA GLY A 945 -44.36 37.10 -35.60
C GLY A 945 -44.79 36.83 -34.14
N ASN A 946 -43.91 37.04 -33.15
CA ASN A 946 -44.23 36.74 -31.76
C ASN A 946 -45.07 37.86 -31.12
N THR A 947 -45.89 37.50 -30.14
CA THR A 947 -46.59 38.42 -29.24
C THR A 947 -45.97 38.34 -27.85
N ILE A 948 -45.28 39.40 -27.42
CA ILE A 948 -44.51 39.47 -26.17
C ILE A 948 -45.22 40.40 -25.20
N ASN A 949 -45.72 39.85 -24.10
CA ASN A 949 -46.57 40.56 -23.14
C ASN A 949 -45.87 40.71 -21.78
N ASN A 950 -46.06 41.86 -21.14
CA ASN A 950 -45.55 42.19 -19.80
C ASN A 950 -44.00 42.09 -19.72
N GLY A 951 -43.47 41.89 -18.50
CA GLY A 951 -42.04 41.96 -18.21
C GLY A 951 -41.54 43.39 -18.01
N ASN A 952 -40.39 43.51 -17.34
CA ASN A 952 -39.57 44.72 -17.38
C ASN A 952 -39.08 44.99 -18.80
N ASP A 953 -38.48 43.97 -19.41
CA ASP A 953 -37.95 44.03 -20.77
C ASP A 953 -38.61 42.96 -21.66
N GLY A 954 -38.90 43.30 -22.92
CA GLY A 954 -39.47 42.36 -23.89
C GLY A 954 -38.41 41.40 -24.41
N ILE A 955 -37.46 41.92 -25.19
CA ILE A 955 -36.22 41.21 -25.53
C ILE A 955 -35.05 42.05 -25.01
N SER A 956 -34.19 41.44 -24.19
CA SER A 956 -32.94 42.06 -23.70
C SER A 956 -31.73 41.27 -24.18
N GLN A 957 -30.82 41.97 -24.85
CA GLN A 957 -29.48 41.50 -25.18
C GLN A 957 -28.49 42.58 -24.75
N VAL A 958 -27.84 42.37 -23.61
CA VAL A 958 -26.87 43.29 -23.00
C VAL A 958 -25.81 42.44 -22.30
N ASN A 959 -24.67 42.22 -22.95
CA ASN A 959 -23.65 41.34 -22.39
C ASN A 959 -22.77 42.07 -21.36
N ASN A 960 -22.38 41.34 -20.32
CA ASN A 960 -21.53 41.83 -19.23
C ASN A 960 -20.05 42.06 -19.62
N SER A 961 -19.61 41.52 -20.76
CA SER A 961 -18.30 41.72 -21.36
C SER A 961 -18.45 42.15 -22.83
N SER A 962 -17.41 42.77 -23.40
CA SER A 962 -17.32 43.38 -24.75
C SER A 962 -18.30 42.87 -25.83
N THR A 963 -18.79 43.78 -26.68
CA THR A 963 -19.69 43.53 -27.82
C THR A 963 -19.37 42.23 -28.58
N LEU A 964 -20.34 41.32 -28.69
CA LEU A 964 -20.25 40.13 -29.57
C LEU A 964 -20.15 40.59 -31.03
N GLU A 965 -19.01 40.39 -31.69
CA GLU A 965 -18.82 40.87 -33.07
C GLU A 965 -19.52 39.98 -34.10
N GLY A 966 -19.67 38.68 -33.78
CA GLY A 966 -20.27 37.67 -34.68
C GLY A 966 -21.80 37.55 -34.62
N LEU A 967 -22.50 38.20 -33.68
CA LEU A 967 -23.95 38.04 -33.51
C LEU A 967 -24.75 38.94 -34.47
N ILE A 968 -25.76 38.36 -35.13
CA ILE A 968 -26.76 39.05 -35.96
C ILE A 968 -28.14 38.79 -35.37
N LEU A 969 -28.83 39.85 -34.94
CA LEU A 969 -30.20 39.78 -34.44
C LEU A 969 -31.21 40.26 -35.49
N ASN A 970 -32.16 39.40 -35.84
CA ASN A 970 -33.27 39.74 -36.74
C ASN A 970 -34.59 39.79 -35.96
N ILE A 971 -35.06 40.99 -35.62
CA ILE A 971 -36.29 41.18 -34.83
C ILE A 971 -37.35 41.83 -35.71
N ASN A 972 -38.25 41.03 -36.25
CA ASN A 972 -39.21 41.51 -37.23
C ASN A 972 -40.65 41.03 -37.01
N ASN A 973 -41.65 41.86 -37.34
CA ASN A 973 -43.06 41.47 -37.27
C ASN A 973 -43.56 41.03 -35.86
N ASN A 974 -42.91 41.44 -34.78
CA ASN A 974 -43.34 41.09 -33.42
C ASN A 974 -44.26 42.16 -32.82
N SER A 975 -45.13 41.78 -31.89
CA SER A 975 -45.95 42.67 -31.07
C SER A 975 -45.46 42.69 -29.63
N PHE A 976 -45.16 43.86 -29.08
CA PHE A 976 -44.71 44.07 -27.71
C PHE A 976 -45.79 44.84 -26.94
N ASN A 977 -46.34 44.23 -25.89
CA ASN A 977 -47.42 44.80 -25.10
C ASN A 977 -47.04 44.91 -23.63
N ASN A 978 -47.21 46.11 -23.05
CA ASN A 978 -47.12 46.37 -21.61
C ASN A 978 -45.76 46.08 -20.94
N GLN A 979 -44.64 46.16 -21.66
CA GLN A 979 -43.31 46.17 -21.02
C GLN A 979 -43.16 47.38 -20.10
N LYS A 980 -42.51 47.22 -18.94
CA LYS A 980 -42.36 48.30 -17.94
C LYS A 980 -41.19 49.22 -18.20
N ARG A 981 -40.10 48.72 -18.78
CA ARG A 981 -38.90 49.51 -19.06
C ARG A 981 -38.60 49.55 -20.55
N ASN A 982 -38.19 48.44 -21.16
CA ASN A 982 -37.85 48.40 -22.58
C ASN A 982 -38.72 47.38 -23.33
N ALA A 983 -39.32 47.76 -24.47
CA ALA A 983 -39.83 46.72 -25.37
C ALA A 983 -38.65 45.93 -25.98
N LEU A 984 -37.61 46.64 -26.42
CA LEU A 984 -36.35 46.08 -26.89
C LEU A 984 -35.17 46.79 -26.21
N HIS A 985 -34.24 46.01 -25.65
CA HIS A 985 -32.96 46.49 -25.12
C HIS A 985 -31.82 45.74 -25.80
N ILE A 986 -31.04 46.40 -26.66
CA ILE A 986 -30.06 45.72 -27.53
C ILE A 986 -28.70 46.41 -27.47
N SER A 987 -27.63 45.67 -27.17
CA SER A 987 -26.27 46.18 -27.12
C SER A 987 -25.33 45.53 -28.15
N ASN A 988 -25.89 45.07 -29.27
CA ASN A 988 -25.18 44.31 -30.31
C ASN A 988 -24.75 45.16 -31.51
N LYS A 989 -23.62 44.81 -32.15
CA LYS A 989 -23.10 45.57 -33.31
C LYS A 989 -23.99 45.50 -34.55
N ILE A 990 -24.63 44.35 -34.80
CA ILE A 990 -25.42 44.07 -35.99
C ILE A 990 -26.83 43.62 -35.59
N ALA A 991 -27.85 44.42 -35.93
CA ALA A 991 -29.23 43.95 -35.86
C ALA A 991 -30.14 44.68 -36.85
N SER A 992 -31.24 44.01 -37.18
CA SER A 992 -32.34 44.54 -37.96
C SER A 992 -33.62 44.48 -37.14
N VAL A 993 -34.19 45.64 -36.82
CA VAL A 993 -35.44 45.79 -36.08
C VAL A 993 -36.50 46.38 -37.02
N SER A 994 -37.43 45.55 -37.50
CA SER A 994 -38.41 46.02 -38.48
C SER A 994 -39.83 45.51 -38.34
N ASN A 995 -40.81 46.31 -38.75
CA ASN A 995 -42.23 45.92 -38.76
C ASN A 995 -42.78 45.48 -37.39
N ASN A 996 -42.16 45.87 -36.29
CA ASN A 996 -42.66 45.54 -34.96
C ASN A 996 -43.73 46.54 -34.51
N ILE A 997 -44.70 46.07 -33.73
CA ILE A 997 -45.71 46.89 -33.06
C ILE A 997 -45.37 46.93 -31.58
N ILE A 998 -45.14 48.12 -31.02
CA ILE A 998 -44.81 48.32 -29.62
C ILE A 998 -45.91 49.18 -29.00
N SER A 999 -46.56 48.68 -27.95
CA SER A 999 -47.60 49.39 -27.23
C SER A 999 -47.43 49.22 -25.72
N SER A 1000 -47.16 50.30 -24.98
CA SER A 1000 -47.06 50.24 -23.52
C SER A 1000 -47.47 51.54 -22.85
N THR A 1001 -48.19 51.43 -21.73
CA THR A 1001 -48.51 52.56 -20.85
C THR A 1001 -47.48 52.76 -19.74
N TYR A 1002 -46.44 51.92 -19.69
CA TYR A 1002 -45.45 51.91 -18.62
C TYR A 1002 -44.03 52.17 -19.14
N ALA A 1003 -43.69 51.64 -20.31
CA ALA A 1003 -42.33 51.60 -20.84
C ALA A 1003 -41.63 52.96 -20.85
N GLU A 1004 -40.40 52.96 -20.32
CA GLU A 1004 -39.44 54.07 -20.46
C GLU A 1004 -38.89 54.15 -21.88
N TYR A 1005 -38.75 53.01 -22.57
CA TYR A 1005 -38.19 52.94 -23.92
C TYR A 1005 -38.98 51.97 -24.80
N GLY A 1006 -39.32 52.40 -26.02
CA GLY A 1006 -39.80 51.48 -27.04
C GLY A 1006 -38.65 50.61 -27.53
N ILE A 1007 -37.65 51.24 -28.13
CA ILE A 1007 -36.40 50.60 -28.56
C ILE A 1007 -35.25 51.34 -27.89
N HIS A 1008 -34.49 50.65 -27.04
CA HIS A 1008 -33.26 51.15 -26.44
C HIS A 1008 -32.07 50.36 -26.98
N ALA A 1009 -31.08 51.03 -27.55
CA ALA A 1009 -29.92 50.34 -28.10
C ALA A 1009 -28.57 51.05 -27.89
N ASN A 1010 -27.54 50.25 -27.59
CA ASN A 1010 -26.19 50.68 -27.20
C ASN A 1010 -25.12 50.03 -28.11
N SER A 1011 -23.96 50.67 -28.32
CA SER A 1011 -22.78 50.08 -28.99
C SER A 1011 -22.99 49.53 -30.42
N LEU A 1012 -23.38 50.39 -31.37
CA LEU A 1012 -23.89 49.99 -32.71
C LEU A 1012 -22.97 50.44 -33.86
N ASP A 1013 -22.73 49.55 -34.83
CA ASP A 1013 -22.00 49.86 -36.08
C ASP A 1013 -22.91 49.70 -37.33
N SER A 1014 -23.63 48.57 -37.46
CA SER A 1014 -24.54 48.27 -38.58
C SER A 1014 -25.95 47.90 -38.10
N PHE A 1015 -26.66 48.87 -37.52
CA PHE A 1015 -28.00 48.68 -36.97
C PHE A 1015 -29.08 49.41 -37.79
N TYR A 1016 -30.16 48.71 -38.11
CA TYR A 1016 -31.27 49.22 -38.92
C TYR A 1016 -32.60 49.15 -38.15
N ILE A 1017 -33.26 50.30 -37.98
CA ILE A 1017 -34.60 50.38 -37.37
C ILE A 1017 -35.57 50.90 -38.40
N SER A 1018 -36.51 50.06 -38.85
CA SER A 1018 -37.44 50.49 -39.90
C SER A 1018 -38.86 49.97 -39.77
N ASN A 1019 -39.84 50.78 -40.20
CA ASN A 1019 -41.24 50.33 -40.31
C ASN A 1019 -41.89 49.89 -38.97
N ASN A 1020 -41.33 50.30 -37.83
CA ASN A 1020 -41.91 49.97 -36.52
C ASN A 1020 -43.04 50.96 -36.16
N LYS A 1021 -44.05 50.46 -35.45
CA LYS A 1021 -45.15 51.25 -34.90
C LYS A 1021 -45.04 51.27 -33.38
N ILE A 1022 -44.66 52.41 -32.81
CA ILE A 1022 -44.37 52.58 -31.38
C ILE A 1022 -45.41 53.52 -30.78
N ILE A 1023 -46.19 53.03 -29.80
CA ILE A 1023 -47.21 53.79 -29.09
C ILE A 1023 -46.94 53.70 -27.59
N LEU A 1024 -46.49 54.80 -26.97
CA LEU A 1024 -46.14 54.84 -25.56
C LEU A 1024 -46.96 55.89 -24.81
N SER A 1025 -47.27 55.64 -23.53
CA SER A 1025 -47.92 56.64 -22.67
C SER A 1025 -47.36 56.64 -21.24
N SER A 1026 -46.08 56.99 -21.08
CA SER A 1026 -45.37 57.04 -19.80
C SER A 1026 -44.58 58.34 -19.64
N ALA A 1027 -44.42 58.81 -18.40
CA ALA A 1027 -43.82 60.12 -18.05
C ALA A 1027 -42.36 60.28 -18.52
N ASN A 1028 -41.64 59.17 -18.68
CA ASN A 1028 -40.23 59.14 -19.09
C ASN A 1028 -40.03 58.45 -20.45
N ALA A 1029 -41.09 58.27 -21.23
CA ALA A 1029 -41.03 57.46 -22.45
C ALA A 1029 -40.15 58.07 -23.55
N TYR A 1030 -39.27 57.24 -24.11
CA TYR A 1030 -38.53 57.46 -25.34
C TYR A 1030 -39.00 56.45 -26.39
N GLY A 1031 -39.35 56.91 -27.58
CA GLY A 1031 -39.79 55.99 -28.64
C GLY A 1031 -38.63 55.10 -29.09
N ILE A 1032 -37.54 55.73 -29.51
CA ILE A 1032 -36.28 55.10 -29.88
C ILE A 1032 -35.15 55.86 -29.17
N SER A 1033 -34.29 55.19 -28.42
CA SER A 1033 -33.14 55.76 -27.70
C SER A 1033 -31.85 55.03 -28.09
N ILE A 1034 -30.87 55.78 -28.61
CA ILE A 1034 -29.70 55.22 -29.29
C ILE A 1034 -28.38 55.84 -28.81
N TYR A 1035 -27.43 54.96 -28.46
CA TYR A 1035 -26.05 55.31 -28.09
C TYR A 1035 -25.00 54.86 -29.12
N GLY A 1036 -25.38 54.63 -30.39
CA GLY A 1036 -24.47 54.22 -31.49
C GLY A 1036 -24.84 54.80 -32.86
N ASN A 1037 -24.18 54.35 -33.93
CA ASN A 1037 -24.48 54.81 -35.29
C ASN A 1037 -25.62 53.98 -35.91
N VAL A 1038 -26.70 54.63 -36.34
CA VAL A 1038 -27.93 53.91 -36.76
C VAL A 1038 -28.61 54.54 -37.97
N PHE A 1039 -29.24 53.68 -38.79
CA PHE A 1039 -30.20 54.08 -39.80
C PHE A 1039 -31.64 53.86 -39.31
N ILE A 1040 -32.40 54.95 -39.12
CA ILE A 1040 -33.78 54.94 -38.61
C ILE A 1040 -34.72 55.43 -39.70
N SER A 1041 -35.66 54.60 -40.16
CA SER A 1041 -36.56 55.00 -41.25
C SER A 1041 -37.99 54.47 -41.19
N ASN A 1042 -38.94 55.25 -41.72
CA ASN A 1042 -40.33 54.81 -41.91
C ASN A 1042 -41.04 54.33 -40.62
N ASN A 1043 -40.59 54.76 -39.44
CA ASN A 1043 -41.24 54.39 -38.19
C ASN A 1043 -42.41 55.35 -37.89
N PHE A 1044 -43.46 54.82 -37.26
CA PHE A 1044 -44.55 55.60 -36.66
C PHE A 1044 -44.38 55.59 -35.15
N ILE A 1045 -44.18 56.76 -34.54
CA ILE A 1045 -43.93 56.91 -33.10
C ILE A 1045 -44.98 57.86 -32.54
N SER A 1046 -45.75 57.41 -31.56
CA SER A 1046 -46.75 58.21 -30.85
C SER A 1046 -46.50 58.10 -29.35
N ILE A 1047 -46.15 59.20 -28.69
CA ILE A 1047 -45.85 59.20 -27.26
C ILE A 1047 -46.72 60.23 -26.55
N THR A 1048 -47.34 59.81 -25.44
CA THR A 1048 -48.09 60.69 -24.53
C THR A 1048 -47.35 60.80 -23.19
N ASN A 1049 -47.14 62.03 -22.70
CA ASN A 1049 -46.41 62.38 -21.47
C ASN A 1049 -44.89 62.03 -21.41
N GLY A 1050 -44.26 61.54 -22.48
CA GLY A 1050 -42.84 61.14 -22.49
C GLY A 1050 -41.82 62.26 -22.73
N ASN A 1051 -40.59 61.88 -23.04
CA ASN A 1051 -39.47 62.79 -23.24
C ASN A 1051 -39.14 63.04 -24.72
N SER A 1052 -38.95 61.99 -25.52
CA SER A 1052 -38.58 62.16 -26.93
C SER A 1052 -39.08 61.04 -27.83
N GLY A 1053 -39.39 61.38 -29.08
CA GLY A 1053 -39.72 60.39 -30.11
C GLY A 1053 -38.50 59.56 -30.50
N ILE A 1054 -37.43 60.24 -30.89
CA ILE A 1054 -36.12 59.65 -31.19
C ILE A 1054 -35.05 60.43 -30.44
N TRP A 1055 -34.30 59.74 -29.59
CA TRP A 1055 -33.16 60.28 -28.87
C TRP A 1055 -31.88 59.62 -29.36
N CYS A 1056 -30.89 60.42 -29.76
CA CYS A 1056 -29.62 59.95 -30.27
C CYS A 1056 -28.45 60.62 -29.54
N ASN A 1057 -27.35 59.89 -29.38
CA ASN A 1057 -26.10 60.40 -28.81
C ASN A 1057 -24.88 60.29 -29.76
N ASN A 1058 -25.08 59.76 -30.98
CA ASN A 1058 -24.04 59.48 -31.97
C ASN A 1058 -24.57 59.70 -33.40
N ASN A 1059 -23.72 59.53 -34.42
CA ASN A 1059 -24.06 59.83 -35.81
C ASN A 1059 -25.23 58.96 -36.28
N SER A 1060 -26.38 59.56 -36.57
CA SER A 1060 -27.58 58.82 -36.97
C SER A 1060 -28.21 59.42 -38.22
N LYS A 1061 -28.80 58.56 -39.05
CA LYS A 1061 -29.56 59.00 -40.22
C LYS A 1061 -31.04 58.66 -40.03
N ILE A 1062 -31.90 59.68 -40.05
CA ILE A 1062 -33.30 59.62 -39.63
C ILE A 1062 -34.18 60.08 -40.82
N PHE A 1063 -34.90 59.14 -41.43
CA PHE A 1063 -35.65 59.36 -42.68
C PHE A 1063 -37.12 58.96 -42.61
N ASN A 1064 -38.03 59.77 -43.15
CA ASN A 1064 -39.42 59.35 -43.42
C ASN A 1064 -40.21 58.85 -42.19
N ASN A 1065 -39.81 59.21 -40.97
CA ASN A 1065 -40.52 58.81 -39.76
C ASN A 1065 -41.70 59.76 -39.50
N THR A 1066 -42.77 59.24 -38.90
CA THR A 1066 -43.87 60.04 -38.36
C THR A 1066 -43.80 60.00 -36.84
N ILE A 1067 -43.62 61.16 -36.21
CA ILE A 1067 -43.48 61.29 -34.76
C ILE A 1067 -44.57 62.24 -34.25
N LEU A 1068 -45.40 61.73 -33.36
CA LEU A 1068 -46.45 62.44 -32.65
C LEU A 1068 -46.14 62.43 -31.15
N LEU A 1069 -45.83 63.60 -30.59
CA LEU A 1069 -45.69 63.80 -29.15
C LEU A 1069 -46.86 64.61 -28.61
N LYS A 1070 -47.44 64.14 -27.51
CA LYS A 1070 -48.49 64.82 -26.76
C LYS A 1070 -48.09 64.93 -25.30
N ASN A 1071 -47.47 66.04 -24.93
CA ASN A 1071 -46.64 66.15 -23.73
C ASN A 1071 -46.84 67.46 -22.97
N THR A 1072 -47.15 67.39 -21.68
CA THR A 1072 -47.29 68.60 -20.86
C THR A 1072 -45.96 69.23 -20.41
N ASN A 1073 -44.79 68.70 -20.83
CA ASN A 1073 -43.46 69.14 -20.41
C ASN A 1073 -42.76 70.02 -21.47
N SER A 1074 -42.20 71.17 -21.05
CA SER A 1074 -41.56 72.14 -21.96
C SER A 1074 -40.19 71.68 -22.51
N THR A 1075 -39.69 70.53 -22.06
CA THR A 1075 -38.37 70.00 -22.42
C THR A 1075 -38.41 68.87 -23.44
N SER A 1076 -39.60 68.36 -23.83
CA SER A 1076 -39.71 67.26 -24.79
C SER A 1076 -39.48 67.69 -26.24
N SER A 1077 -38.99 66.77 -27.07
CA SER A 1077 -38.76 67.01 -28.50
C SER A 1077 -38.95 65.77 -29.36
N CYS A 1078 -39.43 65.93 -30.61
CA CYS A 1078 -39.66 64.77 -31.48
C CYS A 1078 -38.35 64.05 -31.82
N ILE A 1079 -37.27 64.82 -32.04
CA ILE A 1079 -35.91 64.30 -32.22
C ILE A 1079 -34.98 65.07 -31.27
N GLU A 1080 -34.21 64.35 -30.46
CA GLU A 1080 -33.22 64.93 -29.54
C GLU A 1080 -31.82 64.40 -29.83
N ASN A 1081 -30.85 65.30 -29.85
CA ASN A 1081 -29.43 64.98 -29.90
C ASN A 1081 -28.73 65.34 -28.59
N ASN A 1082 -28.07 64.40 -27.94
CA ASN A 1082 -27.37 64.69 -26.68
C ASN A 1082 -25.84 64.87 -26.83
N SER A 1083 -25.30 64.73 -28.05
CA SER A 1083 -23.87 64.84 -28.31
C SER A 1083 -23.54 66.03 -29.20
N SER A 1084 -22.76 66.98 -28.67
CA SER A 1084 -22.27 68.16 -29.39
C SER A 1084 -21.26 67.86 -30.50
N SER A 1085 -20.79 66.60 -30.61
CA SER A 1085 -19.84 66.14 -31.63
C SER A 1085 -20.45 65.20 -32.66
N SER A 1086 -21.74 64.87 -32.56
CA SER A 1086 -22.43 63.96 -33.46
C SER A 1086 -23.03 64.67 -34.69
N ILE A 1087 -23.09 63.97 -35.82
CA ILE A 1087 -23.70 64.42 -37.07
C ILE A 1087 -25.03 63.68 -37.24
N LEU A 1088 -26.14 64.42 -37.13
CA LEU A 1088 -27.47 63.91 -37.46
C LEU A 1088 -27.87 64.30 -38.87
N THR A 1089 -28.34 63.32 -39.64
CA THR A 1089 -28.91 63.52 -40.97
C THR A 1089 -30.42 63.30 -40.91
N ILE A 1090 -31.22 64.36 -41.02
CA ILE A 1090 -32.68 64.31 -40.85
C ILE A 1090 -33.36 64.73 -42.16
N TYR A 1091 -34.15 63.86 -42.78
CA TYR A 1091 -34.89 64.19 -44.03
C TYR A 1091 -36.31 63.59 -44.05
N ASN A 1092 -37.26 64.36 -44.57
CA ASN A 1092 -38.64 63.92 -44.86
C ASN A 1092 -39.42 63.32 -43.68
N ASN A 1093 -39.10 63.71 -42.44
CA ASN A 1093 -39.84 63.26 -41.26
C ASN A 1093 -41.07 64.17 -41.02
N ASN A 1094 -42.19 63.58 -40.61
CA ASN A 1094 -43.39 64.28 -40.16
C ASN A 1094 -43.35 64.37 -38.62
N LEU A 1095 -43.05 65.56 -38.08
CA LEU A 1095 -42.83 65.79 -36.65
C LEU A 1095 -43.94 66.69 -36.10
N ILE A 1096 -44.65 66.19 -35.09
CA ILE A 1096 -45.76 66.90 -34.43
C ILE A 1096 -45.52 66.83 -32.92
N ASN A 1097 -45.32 67.97 -32.28
CA ASN A 1097 -45.36 68.11 -30.83
C ASN A 1097 -46.57 68.99 -30.47
N ILE A 1098 -47.60 68.40 -29.87
CA ILE A 1098 -48.90 69.07 -29.66
C ILE A 1098 -48.82 70.15 -28.57
N ASP A 1099 -48.00 69.90 -27.54
CA ASP A 1099 -48.07 70.62 -26.27
C ASP A 1099 -46.69 71.22 -25.85
N GLY A 1100 -45.62 70.98 -26.63
CA GLY A 1100 -44.27 71.50 -26.39
C GLY A 1100 -43.68 72.28 -27.58
N ASP A 1101 -42.73 73.17 -27.30
CA ASP A 1101 -42.19 74.14 -28.29
C ASP A 1101 -41.10 73.58 -29.21
N LYS A 1102 -40.58 72.37 -28.93
CA LYS A 1102 -39.43 71.80 -29.65
C LYS A 1102 -39.84 70.61 -30.51
N LEU A 1103 -39.57 70.72 -31.82
CA LEU A 1103 -39.62 69.57 -32.75
C LEU A 1103 -38.28 68.84 -32.78
N ILE A 1104 -37.17 69.59 -32.77
CA ILE A 1104 -35.80 69.07 -32.75
C ILE A 1104 -35.02 69.82 -31.66
N ASN A 1105 -34.25 69.12 -30.83
CA ASN A 1105 -33.46 69.70 -29.73
C ASN A 1105 -31.97 69.33 -29.85
N ASN A 1106 -31.10 70.32 -29.64
CA ASN A 1106 -29.64 70.29 -29.88
C ASN A 1106 -29.29 70.01 -31.36
#